data_AF-A0ABD3LZ89-F1
#
_entry.id   AF-A0ABD3LZ89-F1
#
_cell.length_a   1.000
_cell.length_b   1.000
_cell.length_c   1.000
_cell.angle_alpha   90.00
_cell.angle_beta   90.00
_cell.angle_gamma   90.00
#
_symmetry.space_group_name_H-M   'P 1'
#
loop_
_entity.id
_entity.type
_entity.pdbx_description
1 polymer ?
#
loop_
_entity_poly.entity_id
_entity_poly.type
_entity_poly.pdbx_seq_one_letter_code
_entity_poly.pdbx_strand_id
1 'polypeptide(L)'
;MAMAIAAPLSRPRWSATALTWYISAFIFILLGSAPPASLAASDGGSAGSDNNGDDDDDPCLLYLAQSTIPNAGLGVFAGASFKKDQQVGRVGDAAILTVDQNWHLSSEGVSVSKGEGDYHWPLTNYDWNAPDIGCEWEAEDVSVTVTGFGAAPNCHFRLINIAEHKATYDNAGLDRYKSPGAGASTPWFNRSSTALWDIEAGSELFVDYGQDWFLTRDGVFELVPVADSFEKAQSFLKHYGELLVGSTNPDDLVEDKMALDEDARRDLWDIIRTFPYVTRERQALPVNHEDAIRAIHGDIQAIEKENSVRSVQYLKERGKCMDNIVPAKSNIPHAGRGAFATRLIPKGGLVAPAPVVHIADKSSTNMYNEKIGRHGNIVRDESVIVTQQIILNYVFGHPNSTVVLFPYSSNVAYINHHATEYNAEVRWAKDFSFYHKNEWLSKPVDFLEEQWTSGLLLEFIALRDIQAGEEVLINYGDEWQAAWDEHVQKWHPSNSDTLWTKTTDNNTGLSEYLRAEVLNDDMATPIRTMAEQAVEPYHSSIHFKCYVNVNHLSPYEFEPLTRPYFKREWDRRVDMRDDSDDVHYNACNVTLRYESDEDDSGDDDDDEVEEGAGAEYLYTIELEVKKEFGNTFISEFHVITDVPREAIAFVNLPYTSDIFLKNAFRHEMKLPDDVFPKAWMNAILEN
;
A
#
# COMPACT_ATOMS: atom_id res chain seq x y z
N MET A 1 -22.07 29.82 23.06
CA MET A 1 -22.42 30.85 24.08
C MET A 1 -21.29 30.89 25.09
N ALA A 2 -20.82 32.09 25.47
CA ALA A 2 -19.66 32.45 26.31
C ALA A 2 -18.32 32.69 25.57
N MET A 3 -18.12 33.98 25.24
CA MET A 3 -16.85 34.67 24.97
C MET A 3 -16.00 34.80 26.24
N ALA A 4 -14.67 34.91 26.07
CA ALA A 4 -13.81 35.63 27.01
C ALA A 4 -12.75 36.44 26.25
N ILE A 5 -12.73 37.74 26.54
CA ILE A 5 -11.89 38.81 25.98
C ILE A 5 -10.67 39.00 26.88
N ALA A 6 -9.47 39.15 26.31
CA ALA A 6 -8.39 39.93 26.92
C ALA A 6 -7.51 40.54 25.81
N ALA A 7 -7.32 41.86 25.89
CA ALA A 7 -6.51 42.69 24.99
C ALA A 7 -5.30 43.29 25.77
N PRO A 8 -4.48 44.19 25.21
CA PRO A 8 -3.15 43.92 24.65
C PRO A 8 -2.03 44.74 25.35
N LEU A 9 -0.77 44.64 24.89
CA LEU A 9 0.38 45.57 24.97
C LEU A 9 1.67 44.74 24.71
N SER A 10 2.73 45.13 24.01
CA SER A 10 3.19 46.35 23.34
C SER A 10 4.44 46.01 22.50
N ARG A 11 4.58 46.59 21.31
CA ARG A 11 5.83 46.59 20.50
C ARG A 11 6.91 47.47 21.14
N PRO A 12 8.18 47.33 20.71
CA PRO A 12 8.81 48.46 20.04
C PRO A 12 9.53 48.07 18.73
N ARG A 13 9.90 49.10 17.97
CA ARG A 13 10.27 49.13 16.55
C ARG A 13 11.56 49.99 16.41
N TRP A 14 12.38 49.68 15.40
CA TRP A 14 13.54 50.43 14.82
C TRP A 14 14.90 50.31 15.57
N SER A 15 16.09 50.26 14.93
CA SER A 15 16.56 50.84 13.65
C SER A 15 17.82 50.18 13.03
N ALA A 16 17.84 50.16 11.69
CA ALA A 16 18.90 50.35 10.67
C ALA A 16 20.43 50.44 10.95
N THR A 17 21.17 49.94 9.94
CA THR A 17 22.43 50.43 9.26
C THR A 17 23.85 50.07 9.77
N ALA A 18 24.59 49.31 8.93
CA ALA A 18 25.87 49.67 8.23
C ALA A 18 26.69 48.37 7.91
N LEU A 19 27.02 47.97 6.68
CA LEU A 19 27.92 48.49 5.61
C LEU A 19 29.36 47.89 5.59
N THR A 20 29.56 46.89 4.71
CA THR A 20 30.74 46.59 3.83
C THR A 20 32.16 46.25 4.32
N TRP A 21 32.85 45.51 3.41
CA TRP A 21 34.30 45.25 3.16
C TRP A 21 34.81 43.89 3.68
N TYR A 22 35.51 43.02 2.93
CA TYR A 22 36.49 43.18 1.84
C TYR A 22 36.59 41.93 0.91
N ILE A 23 37.07 42.17 -0.32
CA ILE A 23 37.35 41.26 -1.46
C ILE A 23 38.79 40.72 -1.41
N SER A 24 39.07 39.53 -1.99
CA SER A 24 40.17 39.18 -2.95
C SER A 24 40.67 37.73 -2.78
N ALA A 25 40.52 36.81 -3.76
CA ALA A 25 41.40 36.57 -4.94
C ALA A 25 42.42 35.41 -4.65
N PHE A 26 42.84 34.47 -5.52
CA PHE A 26 42.61 34.05 -6.92
C PHE A 26 43.60 32.86 -7.23
N ILE A 27 43.47 32.18 -8.39
CA ILE A 27 44.51 31.44 -9.21
C ILE A 27 44.70 29.91 -8.88
N PHE A 28 44.15 28.96 -9.68
CA PHE A 28 44.62 28.32 -10.97
C PHE A 28 45.34 26.95 -10.72
N ILE A 29 45.35 25.87 -11.54
CA ILE A 29 45.00 25.55 -12.94
C ILE A 29 45.05 23.99 -13.12
N LEU A 30 44.16 23.44 -13.97
CA LEU A 30 44.29 22.35 -14.97
C LEU A 30 44.52 20.84 -14.68
N LEU A 31 43.63 20.08 -15.35
CA LEU A 31 43.81 18.94 -16.29
C LEU A 31 43.87 17.50 -15.78
N GLY A 32 42.98 16.67 -16.32
CA GLY A 32 43.14 15.21 -16.43
C GLY A 32 41.82 14.45 -16.59
N SER A 33 41.52 14.02 -17.81
CA SER A 33 40.29 13.38 -18.28
C SER A 33 40.34 11.84 -18.33
N ALA A 34 39.21 11.20 -17.98
CA ALA A 34 38.63 9.91 -18.45
C ALA A 34 39.29 8.55 -18.07
N PRO A 35 38.59 7.39 -18.17
CA PRO A 35 37.18 7.01 -17.85
C PRO A 35 37.13 5.72 -16.94
N PRO A 36 35.95 5.07 -16.66
CA PRO A 36 35.76 4.15 -15.53
C PRO A 36 36.01 2.68 -15.87
N ALA A 37 36.35 1.89 -14.84
CA ALA A 37 36.34 0.43 -14.89
C ALA A 37 35.45 -0.11 -13.77
N SER A 38 34.61 -1.07 -14.14
CA SER A 38 33.59 -1.76 -13.37
C SER A 38 34.15 -2.99 -12.61
N LEU A 39 33.32 -3.46 -11.67
CA LEU A 39 33.22 -4.81 -11.08
C LEU A 39 34.23 -5.27 -10.02
N ALA A 40 33.68 -5.53 -8.82
CA ALA A 40 33.65 -6.84 -8.12
C ALA A 40 33.93 -6.75 -6.61
N ALA A 41 33.23 -7.63 -5.90
CA ALA A 41 33.01 -7.65 -4.45
C ALA A 41 34.19 -8.08 -3.56
N SER A 42 34.03 -7.74 -2.28
CA SER A 42 34.38 -8.49 -1.06
C SER A 42 35.66 -8.17 -0.27
N ASP A 43 35.40 -7.98 1.03
CA ASP A 43 36.19 -8.22 2.25
C ASP A 43 37.46 -7.43 2.61
N GLY A 44 37.30 -6.61 3.67
CA GLY A 44 37.94 -6.87 4.96
C GLY A 44 39.36 -6.32 5.19
N GLY A 45 39.46 -5.12 5.79
CA GLY A 45 40.72 -4.63 6.37
C GLY A 45 40.60 -3.30 7.13
N SER A 46 40.66 -3.36 8.46
CA SER A 46 40.62 -2.24 9.41
C SER A 46 41.97 -1.51 9.55
N ALA A 47 41.94 -0.17 9.49
CA ALA A 47 42.80 0.82 10.19
C ALA A 47 42.23 2.21 9.81
N GLY A 48 41.76 3.11 10.69
CA GLY A 48 42.38 3.62 11.91
C GLY A 48 42.34 5.16 11.84
N SER A 49 41.24 5.73 12.36
CA SER A 49 40.98 7.10 12.84
C SER A 49 41.62 8.34 12.18
N ASP A 50 40.77 9.26 11.75
CA ASP A 50 40.89 10.68 12.11
C ASP A 50 39.50 11.21 12.54
N ASN A 51 39.37 11.55 13.82
CA ASN A 51 38.17 12.11 14.44
C ASN A 51 38.09 13.61 14.17
N ASN A 52 36.98 14.06 13.58
CA ASN A 52 36.37 15.37 13.86
C ASN A 52 34.91 15.40 13.34
N GLY A 53 33.97 15.13 14.26
CA GLY A 53 32.61 15.68 14.38
C GLY A 53 31.71 15.78 13.15
N ASP A 54 30.83 14.78 12.95
CA ASP A 54 29.36 14.91 12.97
C ASP A 54 28.75 13.49 12.82
N ASP A 55 28.46 12.82 13.95
CA ASP A 55 27.82 11.49 13.99
C ASP A 55 26.29 11.61 13.74
N ASP A 56 25.86 12.01 12.54
CA ASP A 56 24.43 11.97 12.13
C ASP A 56 24.29 11.58 10.64
N ASP A 57 25.04 10.56 10.21
CA ASP A 57 25.20 10.20 8.78
C ASP A 57 24.01 9.46 8.14
N ASP A 58 22.90 9.23 8.85
CA ASP A 58 21.70 8.57 8.28
C ASP A 58 20.39 9.29 8.68
N PRO A 59 19.94 10.29 7.89
CA PRO A 59 18.74 11.05 8.20
C PRO A 59 17.47 10.20 8.03
N CYS A 60 16.43 10.53 8.80
CA CYS A 60 15.12 9.91 8.62
C CYS A 60 14.54 10.27 7.25
N LEU A 61 14.25 9.27 6.42
CA LEU A 61 13.77 9.50 5.05
C LEU A 61 12.28 9.82 4.99
N LEU A 62 11.50 9.34 5.94
CA LEU A 62 10.04 9.48 5.97
C LEU A 62 9.55 9.87 7.36
N TYR A 63 8.74 10.91 7.43
CA TYR A 63 8.11 11.36 8.67
C TYR A 63 6.59 11.24 8.60
N LEU A 64 6.00 10.74 9.67
CA LEU A 64 4.58 10.86 9.94
C LEU A 64 4.31 12.17 10.68
N ALA A 65 3.47 13.03 10.13
CA ALA A 65 3.09 14.30 10.77
C ALA A 65 1.64 14.67 10.44
N GLN A 66 1.18 15.84 10.90
CA GLN A 66 -0.14 16.35 10.51
C GLN A 66 -0.13 16.70 9.02
N SER A 67 -1.09 16.16 8.26
CA SER A 67 -1.24 16.47 6.84
C SER A 67 -1.44 17.97 6.61
N THR A 68 -0.98 18.44 5.46
CA THR A 68 -1.26 19.80 4.99
C THR A 68 -2.67 19.94 4.43
N ILE A 69 -3.31 18.82 4.08
CA ILE A 69 -4.73 18.78 3.72
C ILE A 69 -5.56 18.99 5.00
N PRO A 70 -6.42 20.02 5.06
CA PRO A 70 -7.26 20.25 6.21
C PRO A 70 -8.12 19.03 6.55
N ASN A 71 -8.13 18.63 7.83
CA ASN A 71 -8.91 17.52 8.37
C ASN A 71 -8.57 16.11 7.83
N ALA A 72 -7.53 15.94 7.00
CA ALA A 72 -7.10 14.62 6.54
C ALA A 72 -6.38 13.79 7.61
N GLY A 73 -5.99 14.42 8.72
CA GLY A 73 -5.34 13.74 9.84
C GLY A 73 -3.85 13.56 9.62
N LEU A 74 -3.40 12.34 9.40
CA LEU A 74 -1.99 12.00 9.19
C LEU A 74 -1.57 12.33 7.76
N GLY A 75 -0.31 12.72 7.58
CA GLY A 75 0.36 12.81 6.28
C GLY A 75 1.78 12.26 6.39
N VAL A 76 2.31 11.80 5.25
CA VAL A 76 3.69 11.31 5.14
C VAL A 76 4.53 12.36 4.43
N PHE A 77 5.68 12.69 5.00
CA PHE A 77 6.56 13.74 4.51
C PHE A 77 7.95 13.20 4.18
N ALA A 78 8.53 13.70 3.10
CA ALA A 78 9.91 13.45 2.72
C ALA A 78 10.86 14.08 3.73
N GLY A 79 11.67 13.29 4.42
CA GLY A 79 12.73 13.80 5.29
C GLY A 79 14.03 14.15 4.54
N ALA A 80 14.16 13.66 3.31
CA ALA A 80 15.25 13.93 2.37
C ALA A 80 14.67 14.15 0.97
N SER A 81 15.45 14.72 0.05
CA SER A 81 15.03 14.89 -1.35
C SER A 81 15.12 13.57 -2.11
N PHE A 82 14.18 13.33 -3.02
CA PHE A 82 14.17 12.17 -3.93
C PHE A 82 14.22 12.66 -5.37
N LYS A 83 15.01 11.98 -6.20
CA LYS A 83 15.01 12.20 -7.65
C LYS A 83 13.85 11.47 -8.31
N LYS A 84 13.42 11.96 -9.46
CA LYS A 84 12.50 11.22 -10.32
C LYS A 84 12.97 9.76 -10.48
N ASP A 85 12.02 8.83 -10.40
CA ASP A 85 12.17 7.37 -10.48
C ASP A 85 12.96 6.74 -9.31
N GLN A 86 13.43 7.55 -8.34
CA GLN A 86 14.06 7.04 -7.13
C GLN A 86 13.02 6.41 -6.20
N GLN A 87 13.37 5.27 -5.61
CA GLN A 87 12.57 4.64 -4.56
C GLN A 87 12.42 5.59 -3.36
N VAL A 88 11.20 5.68 -2.86
CA VAL A 88 10.82 6.46 -1.69
C VAL A 88 10.75 5.53 -0.48
N GLY A 89 11.33 5.97 0.64
CA GLY A 89 11.62 5.08 1.75
C GLY A 89 12.75 4.09 1.43
N ARG A 90 13.02 3.16 2.35
CA ARG A 90 14.16 2.22 2.22
C ARG A 90 13.79 0.93 1.52
N VAL A 91 12.55 0.50 1.68
CA VAL A 91 11.99 -0.79 1.26
C VAL A 91 10.48 -0.65 1.11
N GLY A 92 9.84 -1.54 0.36
CA GLY A 92 8.39 -1.61 0.30
C GLY A 92 7.76 -2.29 1.54
N ASP A 93 6.48 -2.05 1.74
CA ASP A 93 5.73 -2.54 2.89
C ASP A 93 5.12 -3.94 2.64
N ALA A 94 4.62 -4.57 3.72
CA ALA A 94 3.89 -5.83 3.64
C ALA A 94 2.43 -5.60 3.24
N ALA A 95 1.91 -6.49 2.39
CA ALA A 95 0.51 -6.53 1.98
C ALA A 95 -0.19 -7.70 2.70
N ILE A 96 -1.22 -7.41 3.49
CA ILE A 96 -1.93 -8.39 4.32
C ILE A 96 -3.32 -8.59 3.75
N LEU A 97 -3.62 -9.83 3.37
CA LEU A 97 -4.86 -10.17 2.68
C LEU A 97 -5.98 -10.46 3.68
N THR A 98 -7.18 -10.07 3.29
CA THR A 98 -8.44 -10.58 3.85
C THR A 98 -9.23 -11.18 2.70
N VAL A 99 -9.66 -12.44 2.85
CA VAL A 99 -10.27 -13.21 1.76
C VAL A 99 -11.69 -13.65 2.10
N ASP A 100 -12.60 -13.56 1.13
CA ASP A 100 -14.02 -13.95 1.23
C ASP A 100 -14.74 -13.40 2.48
N GLN A 101 -14.35 -12.21 2.92
CA GLN A 101 -14.79 -11.66 4.21
C GLN A 101 -16.31 -11.49 4.28
N ASN A 102 -16.92 -10.98 3.20
CA ASN A 102 -18.37 -10.82 3.09
C ASN A 102 -19.08 -12.18 3.12
N TRP A 103 -18.52 -13.20 2.45
CA TRP A 103 -19.08 -14.55 2.45
C TRP A 103 -19.03 -15.17 3.86
N HIS A 104 -17.91 -15.01 4.56
CA HIS A 104 -17.75 -15.50 5.93
C HIS A 104 -18.61 -14.82 6.96
N LEU A 105 -19.18 -13.65 6.67
CA LEU A 105 -20.11 -12.98 7.56
C LEU A 105 -21.57 -13.11 7.11
N SER A 106 -21.78 -13.61 5.90
CA SER A 106 -23.09 -13.90 5.35
C SER A 106 -23.65 -15.21 5.89
N SER A 107 -24.81 -15.14 6.54
CA SER A 107 -25.55 -16.31 7.00
C SER A 107 -26.47 -16.85 5.89
N GLU A 108 -27.01 -18.06 6.03
CA GLU A 108 -27.90 -18.62 5.00
C GLU A 108 -29.12 -17.72 4.76
N GLY A 109 -29.21 -17.16 3.54
CA GLY A 109 -30.30 -16.28 3.11
C GLY A 109 -30.11 -14.82 3.47
N VAL A 110 -28.95 -14.43 4.02
CA VAL A 110 -28.58 -13.04 4.31
C VAL A 110 -27.21 -12.77 3.70
N SER A 111 -27.17 -11.90 2.69
CA SER A 111 -25.92 -11.37 2.15
C SER A 111 -25.58 -10.10 2.92
N VAL A 112 -24.35 -10.00 3.42
CA VAL A 112 -23.83 -8.79 4.07
C VAL A 112 -22.61 -8.26 3.32
N SER A 113 -22.40 -6.96 3.37
CA SER A 113 -21.27 -6.29 2.73
C SER A 113 -20.59 -5.27 3.65
N LYS A 114 -19.26 -5.32 3.73
CA LYS A 114 -18.48 -4.25 4.38
C LYS A 114 -18.65 -2.90 3.68
N GLY A 115 -18.86 -2.89 2.36
CA GLY A 115 -19.07 -1.66 1.59
C GLY A 115 -20.41 -0.99 1.89
N GLU A 116 -21.41 -1.76 2.30
CA GLU A 116 -22.72 -1.25 2.72
C GLU A 116 -22.78 -0.94 4.22
N GLY A 117 -21.73 -1.27 4.96
CA GLY A 117 -21.66 -1.05 6.41
C GLY A 117 -22.50 -2.04 7.23
N ASP A 118 -22.84 -3.21 6.68
CA ASP A 118 -23.66 -4.23 7.37
C ASP A 118 -22.98 -4.83 8.60
N TYR A 119 -21.65 -4.75 8.67
CA TYR A 119 -20.84 -5.14 9.81
C TYR A 119 -19.64 -4.21 9.96
N HIS A 120 -19.16 -4.04 11.18
CA HIS A 120 -18.06 -3.11 11.50
C HIS A 120 -16.72 -3.67 11.03
N TRP A 121 -16.19 -3.13 9.92
CA TRP A 121 -14.85 -3.45 9.39
C TRP A 121 -14.14 -2.19 8.89
N PRO A 122 -13.56 -1.38 9.81
CA PRO A 122 -12.95 -0.09 9.49
C PRO A 122 -11.77 -0.17 8.50
N LEU A 123 -11.15 -1.35 8.37
CA LEU A 123 -10.08 -1.60 7.40
C LEU A 123 -10.52 -1.36 5.95
N THR A 124 -11.81 -1.36 5.65
CA THR A 124 -12.34 -0.98 4.32
C THR A 124 -11.87 0.41 3.85
N ASN A 125 -11.52 1.31 4.78
CA ASN A 125 -10.97 2.64 4.47
C ASN A 125 -9.45 2.65 4.25
N TYR A 126 -8.79 1.51 4.43
CA TYR A 126 -7.35 1.29 4.31
C TYR A 126 -7.00 0.12 3.37
N ASP A 127 -8.02 -0.52 2.81
CA ASP A 127 -7.90 -1.65 1.90
C ASP A 127 -7.69 -1.15 0.46
N TRP A 128 -6.82 -1.84 -0.25
CA TRP A 128 -6.59 -1.73 -1.69
C TRP A 128 -7.32 -2.84 -2.42
N ASN A 129 -7.62 -2.60 -3.70
CA ASN A 129 -8.10 -3.66 -4.58
C ASN A 129 -6.94 -4.64 -4.82
N ALA A 130 -7.25 -5.93 -4.79
CA ALA A 130 -6.22 -6.95 -4.98
C ALA A 130 -5.46 -6.87 -6.33
N PRO A 131 -6.07 -6.48 -7.47
CA PRO A 131 -5.35 -6.31 -8.73
C PRO A 131 -4.25 -5.24 -8.70
N ASP A 132 -4.48 -4.16 -7.95
CA ASP A 132 -3.53 -3.06 -7.78
C ASP A 132 -2.28 -3.52 -7.00
N ILE A 133 -2.45 -4.56 -6.16
CA ILE A 133 -1.37 -5.17 -5.40
C ILE A 133 -0.74 -6.37 -6.12
N GLY A 134 -1.49 -7.02 -7.02
CA GLY A 134 -1.08 -8.21 -7.76
C GLY A 134 -1.43 -9.55 -7.09
N CYS A 135 -2.37 -9.55 -6.13
CA CYS A 135 -2.75 -10.74 -5.37
C CYS A 135 -4.22 -11.16 -5.55
N GLU A 136 -4.87 -10.72 -6.63
CA GLU A 136 -6.26 -10.98 -6.97
C GLU A 136 -6.60 -12.46 -7.20
N TRP A 137 -5.58 -13.31 -7.35
CA TRP A 137 -5.74 -14.75 -7.62
C TRP A 137 -5.67 -15.62 -6.38
N GLU A 138 -5.47 -15.04 -5.20
CA GLU A 138 -5.36 -15.81 -3.94
C GLU A 138 -6.69 -16.45 -3.53
N ALA A 139 -7.83 -15.81 -3.80
CA ALA A 139 -9.19 -16.26 -3.48
C ALA A 139 -10.22 -15.70 -4.47
N GLU A 140 -11.51 -15.95 -4.24
CA GLU A 140 -12.61 -15.40 -5.05
C GLU A 140 -12.84 -13.91 -4.77
N ASP A 141 -12.85 -13.52 -3.48
CA ASP A 141 -12.88 -12.13 -3.06
C ASP A 141 -11.65 -11.83 -2.21
N VAL A 142 -10.83 -10.87 -2.63
CA VAL A 142 -9.58 -10.49 -1.95
C VAL A 142 -9.58 -8.99 -1.73
N SER A 143 -9.35 -8.59 -0.49
CA SER A 143 -9.02 -7.21 -0.12
C SER A 143 -7.68 -7.17 0.58
N VAL A 144 -6.95 -6.07 0.43
CA VAL A 144 -5.56 -6.02 0.87
C VAL A 144 -5.29 -4.79 1.71
N THR A 145 -4.94 -4.98 2.97
CA THR A 145 -4.42 -3.89 3.79
C THR A 145 -2.91 -3.85 3.66
N VAL A 146 -2.35 -2.73 3.21
CA VAL A 146 -0.90 -2.55 3.11
C VAL A 146 -0.42 -1.66 4.24
N THR A 147 0.57 -2.12 5.01
CA THR A 147 1.07 -1.33 6.13
C THR A 147 1.89 -0.13 5.68
N GLY A 148 2.13 0.83 6.58
CA GLY A 148 3.14 1.87 6.38
C GLY A 148 2.80 2.87 5.31
N PHE A 149 3.71 3.01 4.35
CA PHE A 149 3.55 3.90 3.21
C PHE A 149 2.34 3.52 2.37
N GLY A 150 1.93 2.24 2.33
CA GLY A 150 0.72 1.84 1.61
C GLY A 150 -0.61 2.30 2.25
N ALA A 151 -0.62 2.83 3.47
CA ALA A 151 -1.87 3.22 4.17
C ALA A 151 -1.84 4.59 4.86
N ALA A 152 -0.71 5.29 4.88
CA ALA A 152 -0.53 6.56 5.59
C ALA A 152 -0.54 7.84 4.72
N PRO A 153 0.02 7.85 3.49
CA PRO A 153 -0.02 9.01 2.59
C PRO A 153 -1.45 9.30 2.15
N ASN A 154 -1.79 10.57 1.97
CA ASN A 154 -3.09 10.99 1.45
C ASN A 154 -3.09 11.03 -0.08
N CYS A 155 -4.28 11.14 -0.67
CA CYS A 155 -4.44 11.48 -2.08
C CYS A 155 -4.79 12.97 -2.26
N HIS A 156 -4.09 13.60 -3.20
CA HIS A 156 -4.37 14.96 -3.65
C HIS A 156 -4.16 15.03 -5.15
N PHE A 157 -5.22 14.95 -5.96
CA PHE A 157 -5.13 14.75 -7.42
C PHE A 157 -4.29 15.79 -8.18
N ARG A 158 -4.09 17.00 -7.64
CA ARG A 158 -3.22 18.02 -8.24
C ARG A 158 -1.75 17.93 -7.80
N LEU A 159 -1.46 17.20 -6.72
CA LEU A 159 -0.13 17.12 -6.10
C LEU A 159 0.43 15.70 -6.05
N ILE A 160 -0.19 14.73 -6.75
CA ILE A 160 0.34 13.37 -6.87
C ILE A 160 1.81 13.44 -7.30
N ASN A 161 2.69 12.91 -6.46
CA ASN A 161 4.13 12.94 -6.64
C ASN A 161 4.78 11.56 -6.45
N ILE A 162 3.98 10.54 -6.16
CA ILE A 162 4.41 9.17 -5.93
C ILE A 162 3.70 8.21 -6.86
N ALA A 163 4.46 7.26 -7.41
CA ALA A 163 3.95 6.05 -8.03
C ALA A 163 4.09 4.88 -7.04
N GLU A 164 3.04 4.09 -6.89
CA GLU A 164 3.05 2.85 -6.11
C GLU A 164 3.14 1.63 -7.02
N HIS A 165 3.88 0.62 -6.58
CA HIS A 165 4.13 -0.61 -7.33
C HIS A 165 3.44 -1.80 -6.68
N LYS A 166 3.33 -2.91 -7.41
CA LYS A 166 2.77 -4.16 -6.91
C LYS A 166 3.62 -4.78 -5.80
N ALA A 167 3.01 -5.61 -4.97
CA ALA A 167 3.74 -6.44 -4.04
C ALA A 167 4.40 -7.63 -4.76
N THR A 168 5.48 -8.14 -4.19
CA THR A 168 6.17 -9.34 -4.63
C THR A 168 5.73 -10.53 -3.78
N TYR A 169 5.42 -11.65 -4.44
CA TYR A 169 5.19 -12.91 -3.75
C TYR A 169 6.52 -13.52 -3.31
N ASP A 170 6.68 -13.82 -2.03
CA ASP A 170 7.81 -14.54 -1.44
C ASP A 170 7.32 -15.24 -0.15
N ASN A 171 7.76 -16.47 0.11
CA ASN A 171 7.42 -17.20 1.32
C ASN A 171 8.26 -16.80 2.56
N ALA A 172 9.03 -15.72 2.49
CA ALA A 172 9.95 -15.28 3.55
C ALA A 172 10.97 -16.35 3.95
N GLY A 173 11.31 -17.27 3.03
CA GLY A 173 12.19 -18.41 3.30
C GLY A 173 11.56 -19.53 4.15
N LEU A 174 10.24 -19.56 4.28
CA LEU A 174 9.49 -20.61 4.97
C LEU A 174 9.06 -21.71 4.00
N ASP A 175 9.30 -22.96 4.39
CA ASP A 175 8.99 -24.16 3.61
C ASP A 175 7.88 -24.94 4.32
N ARG A 176 6.73 -25.14 3.66
CA ARG A 176 5.56 -25.84 4.23
C ARG A 176 5.81 -27.27 4.70
N TYR A 177 6.89 -27.90 4.25
CA TYR A 177 7.26 -29.25 4.66
C TYR A 177 8.30 -29.28 5.78
N LYS A 178 8.89 -28.13 6.12
CA LYS A 178 10.00 -28.04 7.09
C LYS A 178 9.80 -26.98 8.17
N SER A 179 8.88 -26.05 7.98
CA SER A 179 8.74 -24.85 8.80
C SER A 179 7.35 -24.77 9.42
N PRO A 180 7.24 -24.87 10.76
CA PRO A 180 5.96 -24.67 11.45
C PRO A 180 5.39 -23.26 11.27
N GLY A 181 6.20 -22.28 10.89
CA GLY A 181 5.73 -20.92 10.55
C GLY A 181 5.15 -20.76 9.15
N ALA A 182 5.19 -21.79 8.30
CA ALA A 182 4.63 -21.69 6.95
C ALA A 182 3.14 -21.33 7.00
N GLY A 183 2.75 -20.32 6.22
CA GLY A 183 1.38 -19.79 6.21
C GLY A 183 1.02 -18.89 7.38
N ALA A 184 1.92 -18.67 8.36
CA ALA A 184 1.68 -17.78 9.49
C ALA A 184 1.99 -16.30 9.18
N SER A 185 2.71 -16.01 8.10
CA SER A 185 2.94 -14.67 7.59
C SER A 185 2.33 -14.51 6.20
N THR A 186 1.99 -13.27 5.83
CA THR A 186 1.65 -12.96 4.44
C THR A 186 2.79 -13.38 3.52
N PRO A 187 2.51 -13.87 2.30
CA PRO A 187 3.53 -14.09 1.28
C PRO A 187 3.72 -12.86 0.39
N TRP A 188 3.02 -11.74 0.64
CA TRP A 188 3.06 -10.55 -0.21
C TRP A 188 3.83 -9.41 0.47
N PHE A 189 5.00 -9.09 -0.09
CA PHE A 189 5.96 -8.16 0.49
C PHE A 189 6.41 -7.10 -0.51
N ASN A 190 7.20 -6.14 -0.03
CA ASN A 190 7.91 -5.17 -0.86
C ASN A 190 6.99 -4.39 -1.82
N ARG A 191 5.80 -3.99 -1.37
CA ARG A 191 5.01 -2.99 -2.11
C ARG A 191 5.74 -1.66 -2.01
N SER A 192 6.53 -1.35 -3.04
CA SER A 192 7.43 -0.20 -3.07
C SER A 192 6.77 1.00 -3.72
N SER A 193 7.42 2.16 -3.59
CA SER A 193 6.97 3.40 -4.21
C SER A 193 8.15 4.17 -4.78
N THR A 194 7.96 4.88 -5.89
CA THR A 194 8.97 5.74 -6.52
C THR A 194 8.46 7.15 -6.70
N ALA A 195 9.38 8.12 -6.73
CA ALA A 195 9.03 9.51 -6.98
C ALA A 195 8.72 9.72 -8.47
N LEU A 196 7.56 10.29 -8.80
CA LEU A 196 7.18 10.61 -10.19
C LEU A 196 8.03 11.74 -10.79
N TRP A 197 8.52 12.63 -9.92
CA TRP A 197 9.32 13.81 -10.25
C TRP A 197 10.34 14.05 -9.13
N ASP A 198 11.21 15.05 -9.29
CA ASP A 198 12.07 15.49 -8.18
C ASP A 198 11.22 16.02 -7.01
N ILE A 199 11.39 15.40 -5.84
CA ILE A 199 10.74 15.75 -4.57
C ILE A 199 11.79 16.39 -3.67
N GLU A 200 11.46 17.55 -3.09
CA GLU A 200 12.33 18.22 -2.12
C GLU A 200 12.09 17.69 -0.70
N ALA A 201 13.14 17.70 0.12
CA ALA A 201 13.01 17.43 1.53
C ALA A 201 11.97 18.38 2.15
N GLY A 202 11.01 17.82 2.87
CA GLY A 202 9.91 18.54 3.49
C GLY A 202 8.57 18.45 2.75
N SER A 203 8.54 17.99 1.49
CA SER A 203 7.29 17.81 0.76
C SER A 203 6.42 16.73 1.40
N GLU A 204 5.11 17.00 1.50
CA GLU A 204 4.13 15.93 1.71
C GLU A 204 4.07 15.02 0.47
N LEU A 205 3.89 13.74 0.72
CA LEU A 205 3.86 12.69 -0.28
C LEU A 205 2.40 12.30 -0.53
N PHE A 206 2.01 12.32 -1.80
CA PHE A 206 0.65 12.05 -2.26
C PHE A 206 0.64 10.94 -3.29
N VAL A 207 -0.21 9.95 -3.05
CA VAL A 207 -0.46 8.81 -3.94
C VAL A 207 -1.81 8.97 -4.64
N ASP A 208 -2.06 8.18 -5.67
CA ASP A 208 -3.35 8.14 -6.35
C ASP A 208 -4.25 7.04 -5.76
N TYR A 209 -5.44 7.39 -5.28
CA TYR A 209 -6.43 6.42 -4.80
C TYR A 209 -7.42 6.00 -5.89
N GLY A 210 -7.37 6.62 -7.07
CA GLY A 210 -8.41 6.55 -8.09
C GLY A 210 -9.56 7.51 -7.80
N GLN A 211 -10.04 8.22 -8.83
CA GLN A 211 -11.13 9.20 -8.69
C GLN A 211 -12.42 8.54 -8.18
N ASP A 212 -12.71 7.32 -8.64
CA ASP A 212 -13.91 6.58 -8.27
C ASP A 212 -13.99 6.30 -6.77
N TRP A 213 -12.85 6.19 -6.07
CA TRP A 213 -12.82 6.04 -4.62
C TRP A 213 -13.53 7.19 -3.90
N PHE A 214 -13.33 8.42 -4.40
CA PHE A 214 -13.95 9.64 -3.84
C PHE A 214 -15.35 9.90 -4.39
N LEU A 215 -15.63 9.51 -5.65
CA LEU A 215 -16.92 9.74 -6.29
C LEU A 215 -18.00 8.80 -5.73
N THR A 216 -17.65 7.54 -5.46
CA THR A 216 -18.57 6.53 -4.90
C THR A 216 -18.85 6.72 -3.41
N ARG A 217 -18.10 7.61 -2.72
CA ARG A 217 -18.19 7.86 -1.28
C ARG A 217 -18.67 9.28 -0.94
N ASP A 218 -19.44 9.90 -1.83
CA ASP A 218 -20.11 11.17 -1.56
C ASP A 218 -21.02 11.05 -0.32
N GLY A 219 -20.84 11.96 0.65
CA GLY A 219 -21.56 11.94 1.92
C GLY A 219 -20.83 11.27 3.08
N VAL A 220 -19.75 10.52 2.80
CA VAL A 220 -18.79 10.06 3.82
C VAL A 220 -17.71 11.12 4.04
N PHE A 221 -17.18 11.65 2.94
CA PHE A 221 -16.21 12.75 2.94
C PHE A 221 -16.89 14.08 2.54
N GLU A 222 -16.22 15.19 2.84
CA GLU A 222 -16.51 16.44 2.12
C GLU A 222 -16.24 16.22 0.61
N LEU A 223 -16.84 17.05 -0.26
CA LEU A 223 -16.65 16.95 -1.71
C LEU A 223 -15.19 17.21 -2.10
N VAL A 224 -14.38 16.15 -2.13
CA VAL A 224 -12.93 16.21 -2.40
C VAL A 224 -12.69 16.62 -3.86
N PRO A 225 -11.86 17.62 -4.16
CA PRO A 225 -11.51 17.93 -5.55
C PRO A 225 -10.90 16.75 -6.30
N VAL A 226 -11.40 16.44 -7.49
CA VAL A 226 -10.75 15.50 -8.45
C VAL A 226 -10.02 16.29 -9.54
N ALA A 227 -9.24 15.63 -10.41
CA ALA A 227 -8.42 16.30 -11.43
C ALA A 227 -9.18 17.37 -12.24
N ASP A 228 -10.33 17.02 -12.81
CA ASP A 228 -11.21 17.94 -13.58
C ASP A 228 -11.72 19.13 -12.73
N SER A 229 -11.85 18.95 -11.41
CA SER A 229 -12.26 20.03 -10.50
C SER A 229 -11.23 21.15 -10.45
N PHE A 230 -9.94 20.82 -10.47
CA PHE A 230 -8.85 21.80 -10.48
C PHE A 230 -8.75 22.54 -11.81
N GLU A 231 -8.98 21.86 -12.93
CA GLU A 231 -9.01 22.50 -14.26
C GLU A 231 -10.11 23.56 -14.33
N LYS A 232 -11.31 23.22 -13.86
CA LYS A 232 -12.43 24.16 -13.78
C LYS A 232 -12.18 25.30 -12.78
N ALA A 233 -11.56 25.01 -11.63
CA ALA A 233 -11.20 26.01 -10.64
C ALA A 233 -10.16 27.02 -11.19
N GLN A 234 -9.14 26.54 -11.89
CA GLN A 234 -8.15 27.40 -12.55
C GLN A 234 -8.80 28.26 -13.64
N SER A 235 -9.72 27.67 -14.43
CA SER A 235 -10.51 28.41 -15.42
C SER A 235 -11.37 29.49 -14.77
N PHE A 236 -12.02 29.20 -13.63
CA PHE A 236 -12.76 30.19 -12.86
C PHE A 236 -11.87 31.33 -12.38
N LEU A 237 -10.70 31.04 -11.83
CA LEU A 237 -9.75 32.06 -11.36
C LEU A 237 -9.34 33.01 -12.50
N LYS A 238 -9.10 32.49 -13.70
CA LYS A 238 -8.80 33.32 -14.86
C LYS A 238 -9.93 34.32 -15.15
N HIS A 239 -11.18 33.87 -15.20
CA HIS A 239 -12.33 34.75 -15.40
C HIS A 239 -12.54 35.73 -14.24
N TYR A 240 -12.26 35.29 -13.00
CA TYR A 240 -12.30 36.15 -11.82
C TYR A 240 -11.24 37.27 -11.93
N GLY A 241 -10.03 36.95 -12.37
CA GLY A 241 -8.99 37.94 -12.66
C GLY A 241 -9.41 38.94 -13.74
N GLU A 242 -9.96 38.46 -14.85
CA GLU A 242 -10.50 39.31 -15.93
C GLU A 242 -11.61 40.25 -15.44
N LEU A 243 -12.49 39.77 -14.54
CA LEU A 243 -13.51 40.57 -13.90
C LEU A 243 -12.91 41.66 -13.01
N LEU A 244 -11.85 41.33 -12.25
CA LEU A 244 -11.19 42.29 -11.38
C LEU A 244 -10.54 43.44 -12.16
N VAL A 245 -9.96 43.19 -13.33
CA VAL A 245 -9.26 44.23 -14.12
C VAL A 245 -10.08 44.80 -15.29
N GLY A 246 -11.20 44.16 -15.64
CA GLY A 246 -12.02 44.55 -16.79
C GLY A 246 -11.34 44.36 -18.15
N SER A 247 -10.33 43.49 -18.22
CA SER A 247 -9.49 43.24 -19.39
C SER A 247 -9.15 41.75 -19.48
N THR A 248 -9.05 41.25 -20.70
CA THR A 248 -8.59 39.88 -21.00
C THR A 248 -7.08 39.82 -21.26
N ASN A 249 -6.38 40.96 -21.23
CA ASN A 249 -4.94 41.02 -21.39
C ASN A 249 -4.25 40.60 -20.09
N PRO A 250 -3.44 39.52 -20.06
CA PRO A 250 -2.75 39.08 -18.85
C PRO A 250 -1.84 40.14 -18.21
N ASP A 251 -1.27 41.04 -19.01
CA ASP A 251 -0.41 42.14 -18.53
C ASP A 251 -1.19 43.20 -17.73
N ASP A 252 -2.52 43.18 -17.81
CA ASP A 252 -3.39 44.08 -17.05
C ASP A 252 -3.69 43.55 -15.64
N LEU A 253 -3.35 42.30 -15.31
CA LEU A 253 -3.63 41.67 -14.01
C LEU A 253 -2.81 42.24 -12.83
N VAL A 254 -2.23 43.43 -12.94
CA VAL A 254 -1.51 44.07 -11.82
C VAL A 254 -2.48 44.70 -10.82
N GLU A 255 -2.11 44.68 -9.54
CA GLU A 255 -2.97 45.15 -8.43
C GLU A 255 -3.51 46.57 -8.64
N ASP A 256 -2.68 47.48 -9.17
CA ASP A 256 -3.04 48.87 -9.45
C ASP A 256 -4.17 49.05 -10.50
N LYS A 257 -4.48 48.01 -11.29
CA LYS A 257 -5.53 48.03 -12.31
C LYS A 257 -6.81 47.32 -11.87
N MET A 258 -6.84 46.73 -10.67
CA MET A 258 -8.03 46.05 -10.16
C MET A 258 -9.11 47.07 -9.77
N ALA A 259 -10.34 46.84 -10.23
CA ALA A 259 -11.48 47.74 -10.08
C ALA A 259 -12.00 47.83 -8.64
N LEU A 260 -11.66 46.85 -7.79
CA LEU A 260 -12.03 46.78 -6.38
C LEU A 260 -10.79 47.02 -5.51
N ASP A 261 -10.95 47.74 -4.41
CA ASP A 261 -9.92 47.84 -3.36
C ASP A 261 -9.72 46.48 -2.65
N GLU A 262 -8.61 46.35 -1.94
CA GLU A 262 -8.19 45.08 -1.31
C GLU A 262 -9.25 44.50 -0.36
N ASP A 263 -9.88 45.33 0.47
CA ASP A 263 -10.90 44.87 1.41
C ASP A 263 -12.14 44.36 0.66
N ALA A 264 -12.59 45.09 -0.36
CA ALA A 264 -13.71 44.67 -1.20
C ALA A 264 -13.42 43.36 -1.97
N ARG A 265 -12.17 43.15 -2.43
CA ARG A 265 -11.76 41.90 -3.09
C ARG A 265 -11.72 40.73 -2.13
N ARG A 266 -11.22 40.94 -0.90
CA ARG A 266 -11.21 39.92 0.15
C ARG A 266 -12.63 39.52 0.52
N ASP A 267 -13.52 40.48 0.76
CA ASP A 267 -14.92 40.23 1.10
C ASP A 267 -15.64 39.48 -0.03
N LEU A 268 -15.37 39.82 -1.30
CA LEU A 268 -15.91 39.08 -2.45
C LEU A 268 -15.38 37.65 -2.51
N TRP A 269 -14.09 37.44 -2.25
CA TRP A 269 -13.48 36.12 -2.20
C TRP A 269 -14.10 35.26 -1.08
N ASP A 270 -14.32 35.85 0.09
CA ASP A 270 -14.98 35.19 1.22
C ASP A 270 -16.40 34.76 0.84
N ILE A 271 -17.16 35.60 0.11
CA ILE A 271 -18.49 35.22 -0.39
C ILE A 271 -18.40 34.02 -1.35
N ILE A 272 -17.42 34.00 -2.26
CA ILE A 272 -17.21 32.87 -3.19
C ILE A 272 -16.89 31.59 -2.40
N ARG A 273 -15.99 31.67 -1.41
CA ARG A 273 -15.54 30.53 -0.58
C ARG A 273 -16.56 30.10 0.48
N THR A 274 -17.53 30.93 0.82
CA THR A 274 -18.60 30.59 1.79
C THR A 274 -19.96 30.42 1.14
N PHE A 275 -20.03 30.43 -0.20
CA PHE A 275 -21.27 30.26 -0.93
C PHE A 275 -21.95 28.93 -0.52
N PRO A 276 -23.27 28.94 -0.25
CA PRO A 276 -23.95 27.81 0.40
C PRO A 276 -24.00 26.53 -0.44
N TYR A 277 -23.75 26.62 -1.75
CA TYR A 277 -23.66 25.46 -2.62
C TYR A 277 -22.20 24.99 -2.71
N VAL A 278 -21.91 23.87 -2.06
CA VAL A 278 -20.60 23.22 -2.10
C VAL A 278 -20.46 22.44 -3.40
N THR A 279 -19.37 22.64 -4.13
CA THR A 279 -18.99 21.84 -5.29
C THR A 279 -17.50 21.48 -5.19
N ARG A 280 -17.06 20.43 -5.90
CA ARG A 280 -15.64 20.03 -5.92
C ARG A 280 -14.76 21.12 -6.52
N GLU A 281 -15.23 21.81 -7.55
CA GLU A 281 -14.54 22.97 -8.15
C GLU A 281 -14.36 24.10 -7.14
N ARG A 282 -15.38 24.38 -6.32
CA ARG A 282 -15.26 25.40 -5.27
C ARG A 282 -14.24 24.99 -4.22
N GLN A 283 -14.16 23.70 -3.89
CA GLN A 283 -13.17 23.17 -2.93
C GLN A 283 -11.74 23.15 -3.48
N ALA A 284 -11.58 23.09 -4.80
CA ALA A 284 -10.27 23.25 -5.47
C ALA A 284 -9.76 24.70 -5.50
N LEU A 285 -10.58 25.69 -5.12
CA LEU A 285 -10.15 27.08 -5.09
C LEU A 285 -9.23 27.35 -3.89
N PRO A 286 -8.26 28.26 -4.04
CA PRO A 286 -7.40 28.70 -2.93
C PRO A 286 -8.19 29.12 -1.70
N VAL A 287 -7.65 28.78 -0.52
CA VAL A 287 -8.36 28.99 0.76
C VAL A 287 -8.52 30.48 1.06
N ASN A 288 -7.47 31.27 0.83
CA ASN A 288 -7.43 32.70 1.14
C ASN A 288 -7.33 33.56 -0.14
N HIS A 289 -7.61 34.85 0.00
CA HIS A 289 -7.60 35.80 -1.11
C HIS A 289 -6.20 36.00 -1.70
N GLU A 290 -5.15 36.02 -0.87
CA GLU A 290 -3.78 36.26 -1.35
C GLU A 290 -3.32 35.15 -2.31
N ASP A 291 -3.58 33.90 -1.95
CA ASP A 291 -3.32 32.73 -2.79
C ASP A 291 -4.20 32.72 -4.04
N ALA A 292 -5.44 33.19 -3.95
CA ALA A 292 -6.29 33.36 -5.13
C ALA A 292 -5.67 34.34 -6.15
N ILE A 293 -5.18 35.50 -5.69
CA ILE A 293 -4.50 36.47 -6.57
C ILE A 293 -3.23 35.87 -7.17
N ARG A 294 -2.44 35.16 -6.37
CA ARG A 294 -1.23 34.48 -6.87
C ARG A 294 -1.58 33.41 -7.92
N ALA A 295 -2.67 32.65 -7.74
CA ALA A 295 -3.09 31.60 -8.66
C ALA A 295 -3.69 32.16 -9.95
N ILE A 296 -4.26 33.37 -9.94
CA ILE A 296 -4.68 34.10 -11.14
C ILE A 296 -3.47 34.38 -12.05
N HIS A 297 -2.32 34.72 -11.46
CA HIS A 297 -1.09 34.99 -12.19
C HIS A 297 -0.32 33.73 -12.60
N GLY A 298 -0.40 32.69 -11.77
CA GLY A 298 0.26 31.41 -11.99
C GLY A 298 -0.74 30.29 -12.19
N ASP A 299 -0.63 29.27 -11.35
CA ASP A 299 -1.53 28.12 -11.31
C ASP A 299 -1.73 27.70 -9.85
N ILE A 300 -2.91 27.16 -9.53
CA ILE A 300 -3.27 26.63 -8.21
C ILE A 300 -2.23 25.62 -7.72
N GLN A 301 -1.76 24.73 -8.61
CA GLN A 301 -0.81 23.67 -8.26
C GLN A 301 0.47 24.19 -7.60
N ALA A 302 1.02 25.30 -8.10
CA ALA A 302 2.27 25.85 -7.58
C ALA A 302 2.11 26.34 -6.13
N ILE A 303 0.94 26.91 -5.82
CA ILE A 303 0.62 27.42 -4.48
C ILE A 303 0.33 26.26 -3.54
N GLU A 304 -0.46 25.29 -3.97
CA GLU A 304 -0.75 24.11 -3.15
C GLU A 304 0.53 23.33 -2.84
N LYS A 305 1.45 23.23 -3.81
CA LYS A 305 2.78 22.64 -3.58
C LYS A 305 3.56 23.40 -2.52
N GLU A 306 3.58 24.73 -2.55
CA GLU A 306 4.26 25.52 -1.51
C GLU A 306 3.62 25.31 -0.13
N ASN A 307 2.29 25.30 -0.08
CA ASN A 307 1.52 25.11 1.16
C ASN A 307 1.63 23.69 1.73
N SER A 308 1.97 22.70 0.89
CA SER A 308 2.13 21.30 1.28
C SER A 308 3.54 20.94 1.80
N VAL A 309 4.49 21.87 1.76
CA VAL A 309 5.85 21.65 2.26
C VAL A 309 5.97 22.05 3.74
N ARG A 310 6.76 21.28 4.49
CA ARG A 310 7.17 21.58 5.87
C ARG A 310 8.68 21.59 5.96
N SER A 311 9.26 22.42 6.82
CA SER A 311 10.71 22.37 7.00
C SER A 311 11.12 21.04 7.65
N VAL A 312 12.29 20.50 7.28
CA VAL A 312 12.82 19.28 7.92
C VAL A 312 12.96 19.46 9.43
N GLN A 313 13.29 20.67 9.89
CA GLN A 313 13.33 20.97 11.32
C GLN A 313 11.96 20.82 11.99
N TYR A 314 10.89 21.31 11.35
CA TYR A 314 9.53 21.09 11.85
C TYR A 314 9.21 19.59 11.94
N LEU A 315 9.59 18.80 10.93
CA LEU A 315 9.36 17.35 10.93
C LEU A 315 10.15 16.64 12.05
N LYS A 316 11.40 17.05 12.31
CA LYS A 316 12.19 16.55 13.45
C LYS A 316 11.55 16.86 14.80
N GLU A 317 10.92 18.02 14.94
CA GLU A 317 10.33 18.48 16.20
C GLU A 317 8.89 18.00 16.44
N ARG A 318 8.11 17.81 15.37
CA ARG A 318 6.66 17.58 15.43
C ARG A 318 6.20 16.29 14.75
N GLY A 319 7.01 15.76 13.86
CA GLY A 319 6.77 14.49 13.20
C GLY A 319 7.33 13.31 13.99
N LYS A 320 7.04 12.10 13.52
CA LYS A 320 7.61 10.85 14.02
C LYS A 320 8.27 10.11 12.86
N CYS A 321 9.52 9.72 13.04
CA CYS A 321 10.28 9.02 12.01
C CYS A 321 9.68 7.63 11.72
N MET A 322 9.52 7.28 10.44
CA MET A 322 8.90 6.02 10.01
C MET A 322 9.90 4.97 9.53
N ASP A 323 11.18 5.32 9.33
CA ASP A 323 12.17 4.47 8.63
C ASP A 323 13.32 3.97 9.52
N ASN A 324 13.11 3.93 10.84
CA ASN A 324 14.10 3.39 11.79
C ASN A 324 14.28 1.88 11.68
N ILE A 325 13.35 1.17 11.02
CA ILE A 325 13.40 -0.28 10.84
C ILE A 325 13.12 -0.69 9.39
N VAL A 326 13.76 -1.78 8.96
CA VAL A 326 13.61 -2.38 7.63
C VAL A 326 13.43 -3.91 7.76
N PRO A 327 12.73 -4.57 6.82
CA PRO A 327 12.62 -6.01 6.82
C PRO A 327 13.91 -6.66 6.35
N ALA A 328 14.31 -7.74 7.00
CA ALA A 328 15.30 -8.69 6.50
C ALA A 328 14.91 -10.10 6.96
N LYS A 329 15.71 -11.11 6.63
CA LYS A 329 15.49 -12.47 7.15
C LYS A 329 15.72 -12.47 8.67
N SER A 330 14.75 -12.98 9.43
CA SER A 330 14.84 -13.06 10.90
C SER A 330 15.95 -14.02 11.34
N ASN A 331 16.55 -13.74 12.50
CA ASN A 331 17.47 -14.67 13.17
C ASN A 331 16.71 -15.78 13.92
N ILE A 332 15.40 -15.62 14.12
CA ILE A 332 14.54 -16.61 14.78
C ILE A 332 14.19 -17.71 13.77
N PRO A 333 14.49 -18.99 14.06
CA PRO A 333 14.13 -20.10 13.19
C PRO A 333 12.62 -20.13 12.93
N HIS A 334 12.24 -20.30 11.66
CA HIS A 334 10.86 -20.41 11.21
C HIS A 334 9.98 -19.16 11.43
N ALA A 335 10.57 -18.00 11.72
CA ALA A 335 9.84 -16.72 11.82
C ALA A 335 9.76 -15.94 10.49
N GLY A 336 10.48 -16.39 9.46
CA GLY A 336 10.47 -15.74 8.15
C GLY A 336 11.25 -14.43 8.16
N ARG A 337 10.55 -13.30 7.94
CA ARG A 337 11.14 -11.95 7.97
C ARG A 337 11.10 -11.37 9.38
N GLY A 338 12.08 -10.54 9.70
CA GLY A 338 12.21 -9.77 10.93
C GLY A 338 12.41 -8.29 10.64
N ALA A 339 12.16 -7.42 11.62
CA ALA A 339 12.44 -5.98 11.54
C ALA A 339 13.82 -5.68 12.12
N PHE A 340 14.64 -4.92 11.40
CA PHE A 340 16.02 -4.61 11.77
C PHE A 340 16.24 -3.10 11.81
N ALA A 341 16.92 -2.62 12.85
CA ALA A 341 17.20 -1.20 13.00
C ALA A 341 18.10 -0.69 11.87
N THR A 342 17.74 0.44 11.25
CA THR A 342 18.55 1.07 10.19
C THR A 342 19.69 1.89 10.74
N ARG A 343 19.55 2.33 12.00
CA ARG A 343 20.46 3.21 12.72
C ARG A 343 20.47 2.88 14.20
N LEU A 344 21.34 3.53 14.96
CA LEU A 344 21.32 3.48 16.42
C LEU A 344 20.00 4.06 16.93
N ILE A 345 19.25 3.28 17.72
CA ILE A 345 18.07 3.75 18.44
C ILE A 345 18.43 3.75 19.93
N PRO A 346 18.64 4.93 20.55
CA PRO A 346 18.96 5.01 21.97
C PRO A 346 17.82 4.47 22.85
N LYS A 347 18.15 4.05 24.06
CA LYS A 347 17.18 3.66 25.08
C LYS A 347 16.11 4.75 25.26
N GLY A 348 14.84 4.35 25.20
CA GLY A 348 13.68 5.24 25.27
C GLY A 348 13.35 5.95 23.96
N GLY A 349 14.15 5.73 22.90
CA GLY A 349 13.94 6.25 21.57
C GLY A 349 12.77 5.56 20.85
N LEU A 350 12.21 6.27 19.87
CA LEU A 350 11.14 5.75 19.03
C LEU A 350 11.72 4.75 18.03
N VAL A 351 11.21 3.52 18.08
CA VAL A 351 11.44 2.52 17.05
C VAL A 351 10.48 2.75 15.90
N ALA A 352 9.17 2.75 16.14
CA ALA A 352 8.19 3.02 15.09
C ALA A 352 6.91 3.67 15.67
N PRO A 353 6.37 4.72 15.03
CA PRO A 353 5.02 5.22 15.33
C PRO A 353 4.01 4.31 14.64
N ALA A 354 2.99 3.82 15.34
CA ALA A 354 2.05 2.85 14.79
C ALA A 354 0.59 3.33 14.92
N PRO A 355 0.08 4.09 13.94
CA PRO A 355 -1.35 4.35 13.84
C PRO A 355 -2.14 3.04 13.87
N VAL A 356 -3.30 3.03 14.52
CA VAL A 356 -4.05 1.81 14.77
C VAL A 356 -5.47 1.89 14.23
N VAL A 357 -5.84 0.86 13.49
CA VAL A 357 -7.24 0.55 13.17
C VAL A 357 -7.77 -0.44 14.20
N HIS A 358 -8.87 -0.11 14.86
CA HIS A 358 -9.54 -1.02 15.79
C HIS A 358 -10.56 -1.90 15.06
N ILE A 359 -10.67 -3.15 15.50
CA ILE A 359 -11.74 -4.08 15.12
C ILE A 359 -12.44 -4.43 16.43
N ALA A 360 -13.70 -4.01 16.56
CA ALA A 360 -14.44 -4.13 17.83
C ALA A 360 -14.78 -5.59 18.18
N ASP A 361 -15.04 -6.41 17.16
CA ASP A 361 -15.30 -7.84 17.33
C ASP A 361 -14.33 -8.69 16.49
N LYS A 362 -13.33 -9.30 17.15
CA LYS A 362 -12.37 -10.21 16.52
C LYS A 362 -13.00 -11.46 15.91
N SER A 363 -14.24 -11.81 16.26
CA SER A 363 -14.96 -12.93 15.63
C SER A 363 -15.19 -12.69 14.13
N SER A 364 -15.14 -11.43 13.69
CA SER A 364 -15.15 -11.07 12.27
C SER A 364 -13.97 -11.67 11.48
N THR A 365 -12.87 -12.04 12.14
CA THR A 365 -11.75 -12.73 11.48
C THR A 365 -11.97 -14.23 11.28
N ASN A 366 -13.07 -14.80 11.79
CA ASN A 366 -13.30 -16.24 11.70
C ASN A 366 -13.64 -16.66 10.27
N MET A 367 -13.04 -17.78 9.87
CA MET A 367 -13.26 -18.40 8.56
C MET A 367 -13.95 -19.75 8.76
N TYR A 368 -15.08 -19.95 8.09
CA TYR A 368 -16.00 -21.06 8.33
C TYR A 368 -16.01 -22.05 7.17
N ASN A 369 -16.34 -23.30 7.48
CA ASN A 369 -16.52 -24.35 6.45
C ASN A 369 -17.80 -24.10 5.66
N GLU A 370 -18.02 -24.93 4.64
CA GLU A 370 -19.21 -24.91 3.81
C GLU A 370 -20.19 -26.05 4.14
N LYS A 371 -21.47 -25.79 3.91
CA LYS A 371 -22.54 -26.80 3.91
C LYS A 371 -23.54 -26.53 2.79
N ILE A 372 -24.32 -27.55 2.46
CA ILE A 372 -25.45 -27.39 1.54
C ILE A 372 -26.60 -26.74 2.33
N GLY A 373 -27.02 -25.56 1.91
CA GLY A 373 -28.15 -24.82 2.47
C GLY A 373 -29.50 -25.44 2.09
N ARG A 374 -30.59 -24.89 2.62
CA ARG A 374 -31.96 -25.42 2.42
C ARG A 374 -32.41 -25.42 0.96
N HIS A 375 -31.81 -24.56 0.13
CA HIS A 375 -32.14 -24.43 -1.30
C HIS A 375 -31.13 -25.16 -2.21
N GLY A 376 -30.22 -25.96 -1.65
CA GLY A 376 -29.22 -26.71 -2.41
C GLY A 376 -27.98 -25.90 -2.82
N ASN A 377 -27.94 -24.61 -2.50
CA ASN A 377 -26.77 -23.75 -2.68
C ASN A 377 -25.73 -23.96 -1.56
N ILE A 378 -24.46 -23.65 -1.85
CA ILE A 378 -23.39 -23.66 -0.86
C ILE A 378 -23.54 -22.45 0.05
N VAL A 379 -23.47 -22.66 1.36
CA VAL A 379 -23.54 -21.61 2.39
C VAL A 379 -22.54 -21.88 3.51
N ARG A 380 -22.25 -20.85 4.30
CA ARG A 380 -21.42 -20.91 5.50
C ARG A 380 -21.96 -21.91 6.53
N ASP A 381 -21.08 -22.78 7.05
CA ASP A 381 -21.35 -23.63 8.21
C ASP A 381 -20.83 -22.98 9.50
N GLU A 382 -21.72 -22.25 10.16
CA GLU A 382 -21.46 -21.52 11.42
C GLU A 382 -20.98 -22.42 12.57
N SER A 383 -21.18 -23.73 12.47
CA SER A 383 -20.76 -24.68 13.50
C SER A 383 -19.29 -25.11 13.39
N VAL A 384 -18.62 -24.78 12.28
CA VAL A 384 -17.26 -25.23 11.98
C VAL A 384 -16.41 -24.06 11.54
N ILE A 385 -15.64 -23.50 12.47
CA ILE A 385 -14.53 -22.59 12.16
C ILE A 385 -13.37 -23.46 11.67
N VAL A 386 -12.91 -23.21 10.44
CA VAL A 386 -11.79 -23.93 9.82
C VAL A 386 -10.47 -23.27 10.20
N THR A 387 -10.43 -21.93 10.17
CA THR A 387 -9.26 -21.12 10.50
C THR A 387 -9.69 -19.66 10.72
N GLN A 388 -8.75 -18.72 10.71
CA GLN A 388 -8.99 -17.29 10.86
C GLN A 388 -8.17 -16.50 9.82
N GLN A 389 -8.65 -15.29 9.48
CA GLN A 389 -7.99 -14.38 8.56
C GLN A 389 -6.55 -14.13 9.01
N ILE A 390 -5.61 -14.08 8.07
CA ILE A 390 -4.18 -13.96 8.39
C ILE A 390 -3.84 -12.66 9.13
N ILE A 391 -4.66 -11.62 8.96
CA ILE A 391 -4.54 -10.36 9.70
C ILE A 391 -4.50 -10.55 11.22
N LEU A 392 -5.09 -11.64 11.74
CA LEU A 392 -5.05 -11.94 13.19
C LEU A 392 -3.61 -12.04 13.73
N ASN A 393 -2.65 -12.48 12.93
CA ASN A 393 -1.24 -12.56 13.33
C ASN A 393 -0.56 -11.20 13.45
N TYR A 394 -1.21 -10.14 12.94
CA TYR A 394 -0.69 -8.79 12.88
C TYR A 394 -1.44 -7.83 13.81
N VAL A 395 -2.39 -8.33 14.61
CA VAL A 395 -3.14 -7.49 15.55
C VAL A 395 -2.74 -7.74 17.00
N PHE A 396 -2.91 -6.70 17.81
CA PHE A 396 -2.83 -6.75 19.26
C PHE A 396 -4.22 -6.91 19.87
N GLY A 397 -4.38 -7.82 20.83
CA GLY A 397 -5.62 -8.04 21.55
C GLY A 397 -5.40 -8.33 23.03
N HIS A 398 -6.49 -8.74 23.69
CA HIS A 398 -6.47 -9.18 25.07
C HIS A 398 -7.39 -10.39 25.26
N PRO A 399 -7.05 -11.38 26.12
CA PRO A 399 -7.87 -12.60 26.28
C PRO A 399 -9.30 -12.31 26.75
N ASN A 400 -9.47 -11.28 27.57
CA ASN A 400 -10.77 -10.85 28.10
C ASN A 400 -11.43 -9.74 27.24
N SER A 401 -11.14 -9.66 25.94
CA SER A 401 -11.68 -8.62 25.05
C SER A 401 -12.03 -9.20 23.68
N THR A 402 -13.07 -8.64 23.05
CA THR A 402 -13.34 -8.85 21.62
C THR A 402 -12.55 -7.90 20.73
N VAL A 403 -12.12 -6.75 21.27
CA VAL A 403 -11.38 -5.73 20.53
C VAL A 403 -9.97 -6.21 20.19
N VAL A 404 -9.60 -6.05 18.92
CA VAL A 404 -8.22 -6.19 18.44
C VAL A 404 -7.79 -4.92 17.69
N LEU A 405 -6.48 -4.70 17.63
CA LEU A 405 -5.84 -3.46 17.22
C LEU A 405 -4.82 -3.77 16.12
N PHE A 406 -5.06 -3.28 14.91
CA PHE A 406 -4.16 -3.45 13.77
C PHE A 406 -3.24 -2.22 13.62
N PRO A 407 -1.94 -2.32 13.92
CA PRO A 407 -0.96 -1.26 13.71
C PRO A 407 -0.55 -1.20 12.23
N TYR A 408 -0.94 -0.14 11.51
CA TYR A 408 -0.72 -0.03 10.06
C TYR A 408 0.53 0.81 9.70
N SER A 409 1.62 0.72 10.47
CA SER A 409 2.84 1.50 10.18
C SER A 409 3.93 0.72 9.45
N SER A 410 4.90 1.46 8.89
CA SER A 410 5.92 0.90 8.03
C SER A 410 6.78 -0.07 8.79
N ASN A 411 6.93 -1.26 8.20
CA ASN A 411 7.73 -2.37 8.68
C ASN A 411 7.43 -2.91 10.10
N VAL A 412 6.38 -2.41 10.77
CA VAL A 412 5.95 -2.91 12.10
C VAL A 412 5.45 -4.35 12.01
N ALA A 413 4.86 -4.74 10.88
CA ALA A 413 4.41 -6.10 10.61
C ALA A 413 5.53 -7.16 10.64
N TYR A 414 6.81 -6.75 10.61
CA TYR A 414 7.95 -7.66 10.65
C TYR A 414 8.59 -7.78 12.04
N ILE A 415 8.16 -7.01 13.05
CA ILE A 415 8.75 -7.08 14.39
C ILE A 415 8.35 -8.39 15.04
N ASN A 416 9.29 -9.29 15.30
CA ASN A 416 9.00 -10.62 15.83
C ASN A 416 8.93 -10.68 17.36
N HIS A 417 8.44 -11.82 17.85
CA HIS A 417 8.40 -12.15 19.25
C HIS A 417 9.74 -12.66 19.80
N HIS A 418 10.10 -12.25 21.01
CA HIS A 418 10.97 -13.05 21.88
C HIS A 418 10.53 -12.95 23.35
N ALA A 419 10.42 -14.07 24.06
CA ALA A 419 9.87 -14.10 25.43
C ALA A 419 10.72 -13.31 26.44
N THR A 420 12.06 -13.37 26.35
CA THR A 420 12.98 -12.77 27.34
C THR A 420 13.97 -11.73 26.81
N GLU A 421 14.48 -11.89 25.59
CA GLU A 421 15.50 -11.01 24.98
C GLU A 421 14.92 -9.90 24.10
N TYR A 422 13.64 -9.59 24.24
CA TYR A 422 13.01 -8.47 23.54
C TYR A 422 13.66 -7.13 23.92
N ASN A 423 13.82 -6.25 22.94
CA ASN A 423 14.55 -4.98 23.08
C ASN A 423 13.66 -3.75 22.85
N ALA A 424 12.38 -3.94 22.51
CA ALA A 424 11.39 -2.89 22.41
C ALA A 424 10.09 -3.22 23.19
N GLU A 425 9.37 -2.18 23.61
CA GLU A 425 8.03 -2.27 24.21
C GLU A 425 6.99 -1.55 23.34
N VAL A 426 5.72 -1.94 23.49
CA VAL A 426 4.58 -1.29 22.84
C VAL A 426 3.81 -0.50 23.89
N ARG A 427 3.49 0.77 23.60
CA ARG A 427 2.68 1.62 24.48
C ARG A 427 1.84 2.62 23.69
N TRP A 428 0.84 3.23 24.34
CA TRP A 428 0.12 4.36 23.75
C TRP A 428 1.01 5.61 23.63
N ALA A 429 0.83 6.36 22.55
CA ALA A 429 1.49 7.64 22.37
C ALA A 429 1.13 8.63 23.49
N LYS A 430 2.13 9.37 23.98
CA LYS A 430 1.94 10.38 25.03
C LYS A 430 1.75 11.80 24.49
N ASP A 431 2.12 11.99 23.23
CA ASP A 431 2.04 13.24 22.49
C ASP A 431 1.17 13.02 21.22
N PHE A 432 1.35 13.86 20.19
CA PHE A 432 0.65 13.69 18.91
C PHE A 432 -0.88 13.89 19.00
N SER A 433 -1.32 14.81 19.87
CA SER A 433 -2.73 15.06 20.20
C SER A 433 -3.60 15.54 19.05
N PHE A 434 -3.03 15.92 17.90
CA PHE A 434 -3.82 16.22 16.71
C PHE A 434 -4.43 14.95 16.09
N TYR A 435 -3.87 13.77 16.41
CA TYR A 435 -4.32 12.48 15.90
C TYR A 435 -4.63 11.47 17.02
N HIS A 436 -3.78 11.32 18.03
CA HIS A 436 -4.01 10.37 19.12
C HIS A 436 -5.12 10.86 20.06
N LYS A 437 -6.33 10.31 19.89
CA LYS A 437 -7.53 10.60 20.67
C LYS A 437 -7.52 9.81 21.98
N ASN A 438 -6.69 10.24 22.93
CA ASN A 438 -6.53 9.57 24.23
C ASN A 438 -7.86 9.34 24.97
N GLU A 439 -8.86 10.19 24.76
CA GLU A 439 -10.20 10.03 25.33
C GLU A 439 -10.92 8.76 24.88
N TRP A 440 -10.59 8.19 23.71
CA TRP A 440 -11.17 6.92 23.20
C TRP A 440 -10.82 5.73 24.10
N LEU A 441 -9.65 5.75 24.76
CA LEU A 441 -9.21 4.68 25.67
C LEU A 441 -10.11 4.55 26.91
N SER A 442 -10.96 5.54 27.18
CA SER A 442 -11.93 5.53 28.28
C SER A 442 -13.36 5.20 27.84
N LYS A 443 -13.59 5.01 26.53
CA LYS A 443 -14.91 4.74 25.95
C LYS A 443 -15.19 3.23 25.88
N PRO A 444 -16.47 2.81 25.98
CA PRO A 444 -16.85 1.41 25.85
C PRO A 444 -16.66 0.89 24.42
N VAL A 445 -16.75 -0.43 24.23
CA VAL A 445 -16.63 -1.08 22.91
C VAL A 445 -17.69 -0.57 21.92
N ASP A 446 -18.93 -0.35 22.34
CA ASP A 446 -20.01 0.19 21.50
C ASP A 446 -19.63 1.53 20.84
N PHE A 447 -18.82 2.36 21.51
CA PHE A 447 -18.32 3.59 20.91
C PHE A 447 -17.35 3.31 19.76
N LEU A 448 -16.51 2.28 19.87
CA LEU A 448 -15.58 1.88 18.82
C LEU A 448 -16.30 1.32 17.60
N GLU A 449 -17.43 0.62 17.79
CA GLU A 449 -18.30 0.13 16.70
C GLU A 449 -18.90 1.28 15.86
N GLU A 450 -19.01 2.48 16.44
CA GLU A 450 -19.45 3.68 15.72
C GLU A 450 -18.29 4.38 14.98
N GLN A 451 -17.02 4.05 15.28
CA GLN A 451 -15.86 4.67 14.66
C GLN A 451 -15.37 3.87 13.46
N TRP A 452 -15.42 4.47 12.26
CA TRP A 452 -14.99 3.85 11.00
C TRP A 452 -13.59 4.26 10.54
N THR A 453 -12.91 5.13 11.29
CA THR A 453 -11.57 5.61 10.99
C THR A 453 -10.64 5.42 12.18
N SER A 454 -9.35 5.36 11.90
CA SER A 454 -8.33 5.32 12.94
C SER A 454 -8.27 6.64 13.73
N GLY A 455 -7.93 6.54 15.01
CA GLY A 455 -7.79 7.68 15.90
C GLY A 455 -6.84 7.43 17.08
N LEU A 456 -6.14 6.30 17.04
CA LEU A 456 -5.26 5.85 18.12
C LEU A 456 -3.87 5.58 17.55
N LEU A 457 -2.86 5.79 18.38
CA LEU A 457 -1.46 5.69 17.99
C LEU A 457 -0.73 4.88 19.07
N LEU A 458 -0.21 3.73 18.68
CA LEU A 458 0.78 2.99 19.45
C LEU A 458 2.19 3.50 19.09
N GLU A 459 3.13 3.27 19.99
CA GLU A 459 4.55 3.51 19.79
C GLU A 459 5.33 2.27 20.19
N PHE A 460 6.29 1.90 19.35
CA PHE A 460 7.33 0.95 19.67
C PHE A 460 8.54 1.71 20.21
N ILE A 461 8.98 1.39 21.41
CA ILE A 461 9.99 2.16 22.14
C ILE A 461 11.13 1.25 22.58
N ALA A 462 12.36 1.69 22.37
CA ALA A 462 13.54 0.91 22.73
C ALA A 462 13.71 0.82 24.25
N LEU A 463 13.87 -0.41 24.78
CA LEU A 463 14.10 -0.67 26.21
C LEU A 463 15.56 -0.49 26.64
N ARG A 464 16.46 -0.53 25.65
CA ARG A 464 17.90 -0.30 25.72
C ARG A 464 18.36 0.29 24.40
N ASP A 465 19.65 0.61 24.29
CA ASP A 465 20.21 0.98 22.99
C ASP A 465 20.11 -0.23 22.04
N ILE A 466 19.63 0.01 20.82
CA ILE A 466 19.52 -0.96 19.73
C ILE A 466 20.48 -0.51 18.63
N GLN A 467 21.44 -1.34 18.27
CA GLN A 467 22.45 -1.00 17.27
C GLN A 467 21.89 -1.07 15.85
N ALA A 468 22.49 -0.33 14.91
CA ALA A 468 22.18 -0.49 13.50
C ALA A 468 22.42 -1.95 13.06
N GLY A 469 21.48 -2.53 12.31
CA GLY A 469 21.46 -3.92 11.90
C GLY A 469 21.02 -4.92 12.98
N GLU A 470 20.66 -4.47 14.19
CA GLU A 470 20.11 -5.34 15.23
C GLU A 470 18.62 -5.62 14.98
N GLU A 471 18.19 -6.87 15.17
CA GLU A 471 16.78 -7.25 15.07
C GLU A 471 15.98 -6.65 16.23
N VAL A 472 14.86 -6.01 15.91
CA VAL A 472 13.91 -5.47 16.88
C VAL A 472 12.92 -6.57 17.23
N LEU A 473 12.79 -6.82 18.53
CA LEU A 473 11.96 -7.87 19.09
C LEU A 473 11.09 -7.28 20.20
N ILE A 474 9.84 -7.76 20.29
CA ILE A 474 8.89 -7.42 21.35
C ILE A 474 8.38 -8.68 22.05
N ASN A 475 7.73 -8.51 23.20
CA ASN A 475 7.04 -9.59 23.87
C ASN A 475 5.56 -9.63 23.42
N TYR A 476 5.13 -10.73 22.78
CA TYR A 476 3.75 -10.96 22.35
C TYR A 476 2.87 -11.52 23.47
N GLY A 477 3.44 -11.81 24.65
CA GLY A 477 2.76 -12.32 25.82
C GLY A 477 2.86 -13.85 25.99
N ASP A 478 2.79 -14.31 27.24
CA ASP A 478 2.96 -15.72 27.61
C ASP A 478 1.91 -16.63 26.98
N GLU A 479 0.67 -16.15 26.79
CA GLU A 479 -0.39 -16.91 26.13
C GLU A 479 -0.06 -17.19 24.66
N TRP A 480 0.49 -16.20 23.95
CA TRP A 480 0.93 -16.38 22.58
C TRP A 480 2.09 -17.38 22.51
N GLN A 481 3.08 -17.27 23.41
CA GLN A 481 4.21 -18.20 23.47
C GLN A 481 3.74 -19.64 23.72
N ALA A 482 2.79 -19.83 24.64
CA ALA A 482 2.21 -21.15 24.92
C ALA A 482 1.48 -21.73 23.69
N ALA A 483 0.70 -20.90 22.98
CA ALA A 483 0.02 -21.31 21.76
C ALA A 483 1.01 -21.69 20.64
N TRP A 484 2.10 -20.93 20.49
CA TRP A 484 3.16 -21.24 19.53
C TRP A 484 3.89 -22.54 19.87
N ASP A 485 4.25 -22.76 21.14
CA ASP A 485 4.90 -23.98 21.58
C ASP A 485 4.01 -25.22 21.35
N GLU A 486 2.71 -25.11 21.65
CA GLU A 486 1.72 -26.14 21.38
C GLU A 486 1.58 -26.41 19.87
N HIS A 487 1.55 -25.36 19.07
CA HIS A 487 1.52 -25.44 17.61
C HIS A 487 2.74 -26.18 17.08
N VAL A 488 3.96 -25.76 17.42
CA VAL A 488 5.20 -26.40 16.99
C VAL A 488 5.25 -27.86 17.41
N GLN A 489 4.76 -28.20 18.62
CA GLN A 489 4.73 -29.58 19.10
C GLN A 489 3.76 -30.47 18.29
N LYS A 490 2.62 -29.92 17.85
CA LYS A 490 1.57 -30.64 17.11
C LYS A 490 1.74 -30.55 15.60
N TRP A 491 2.55 -29.64 15.11
CA TRP A 491 2.72 -29.38 13.69
C TRP A 491 3.45 -30.54 13.01
N HIS A 492 2.89 -30.98 11.89
CA HIS A 492 3.48 -31.98 11.01
C HIS A 492 3.26 -31.51 9.56
N PRO A 493 4.22 -31.75 8.66
CA PRO A 493 4.05 -31.40 7.26
C PRO A 493 2.91 -32.23 6.65
N SER A 494 2.03 -31.58 5.89
CA SER A 494 0.93 -32.25 5.19
C SER A 494 0.91 -31.89 3.71
N ASN A 495 0.69 -32.90 2.89
CA ASN A 495 0.55 -32.77 1.43
C ASN A 495 -0.90 -32.48 1.00
N SER A 496 -1.86 -32.55 1.92
CA SER A 496 -3.31 -32.46 1.63
C SER A 496 -4.01 -31.28 2.31
N ASP A 497 -3.28 -30.41 3.01
CA ASP A 497 -3.87 -29.46 3.97
C ASP A 497 -4.08 -28.05 3.42
N THR A 498 -3.90 -27.83 2.12
CA THR A 498 -3.94 -26.49 1.53
C THR A 498 -5.33 -26.06 1.12
N LEU A 499 -6.35 -26.90 1.29
CA LEU A 499 -7.65 -26.70 0.64
C LEU A 499 -8.69 -26.26 1.66
N TRP A 500 -9.13 -25.04 1.44
CA TRP A 500 -10.00 -24.20 2.24
C TRP A 500 -11.35 -24.80 2.66
N THR A 501 -11.96 -25.64 1.82
CA THR A 501 -13.28 -26.26 2.02
C THR A 501 -13.35 -27.71 1.53
N LYS A 502 -14.43 -28.43 1.85
CA LYS A 502 -14.65 -29.82 1.38
C LYS A 502 -14.67 -29.94 -0.14
N THR A 503 -15.12 -28.91 -0.85
CA THR A 503 -15.17 -28.88 -2.32
C THR A 503 -13.78 -28.69 -2.91
N THR A 504 -12.95 -27.85 -2.29
CA THR A 504 -11.55 -27.67 -2.72
C THR A 504 -10.71 -28.91 -2.37
N ASP A 505 -10.94 -29.56 -1.22
CA ASP A 505 -10.27 -30.81 -0.78
C ASP A 505 -10.33 -31.94 -1.82
N ASN A 506 -11.39 -32.02 -2.63
CA ASN A 506 -11.58 -33.10 -3.60
C ASN A 506 -10.82 -32.90 -4.93
N ASN A 507 -10.17 -31.75 -5.16
CA ASN A 507 -9.69 -31.34 -6.48
C ASN A 507 -8.17 -31.43 -6.71
N THR A 508 -7.36 -31.84 -5.73
CA THR A 508 -5.90 -31.94 -5.92
C THR A 508 -5.41 -33.36 -5.73
N GLY A 509 -4.62 -33.86 -6.70
CA GLY A 509 -3.96 -35.15 -6.60
C GLY A 509 -2.94 -35.22 -5.45
N LEU A 510 -2.37 -36.41 -5.23
CA LEU A 510 -1.38 -36.72 -4.18
C LEU A 510 0.02 -36.10 -4.38
N SER A 511 0.18 -35.10 -5.26
CA SER A 511 1.50 -34.56 -5.64
C SER A 511 1.99 -33.47 -4.69
N GLU A 512 3.32 -33.28 -4.67
CA GLU A 512 3.97 -32.22 -3.89
C GLU A 512 3.64 -30.85 -4.47
N TYR A 513 3.12 -29.95 -3.63
CA TYR A 513 2.86 -28.55 -4.00
C TYR A 513 4.08 -27.89 -4.64
N LEU A 514 3.83 -27.23 -5.77
CA LEU A 514 4.79 -26.42 -6.49
C LEU A 514 4.33 -24.96 -6.48
N ARG A 515 5.27 -24.05 -6.24
CA ARG A 515 5.03 -22.60 -6.24
C ARG A 515 5.10 -22.06 -7.66
N ALA A 516 4.13 -21.23 -8.02
CA ALA A 516 4.10 -20.57 -9.32
C ALA A 516 5.33 -19.68 -9.58
N GLU A 517 5.80 -18.96 -8.56
CA GLU A 517 7.01 -18.13 -8.59
C GLU A 517 8.23 -18.89 -9.12
N VAL A 518 8.47 -20.12 -8.63
CA VAL A 518 9.60 -20.96 -9.04
C VAL A 518 9.57 -21.27 -10.54
N LEU A 519 8.38 -21.40 -11.11
CA LEU A 519 8.20 -21.61 -12.55
C LEU A 519 8.32 -20.30 -13.35
N ASN A 520 7.93 -19.16 -12.75
CA ASN A 520 8.08 -17.84 -13.37
C ASN A 520 9.55 -17.42 -13.46
N ASP A 521 10.35 -17.68 -12.41
CA ASP A 521 11.79 -17.40 -12.38
C ASP A 521 12.58 -18.22 -13.41
N ASP A 522 12.06 -19.40 -13.78
CA ASP A 522 12.63 -20.22 -14.84
C ASP A 522 12.10 -19.79 -16.22
N MET A 523 12.78 -18.79 -16.79
CA MET A 523 12.52 -18.30 -18.14
C MET A 523 13.14 -19.18 -19.24
N ALA A 524 14.08 -20.08 -18.88
CA ALA A 524 14.78 -20.93 -19.84
C ALA A 524 13.98 -22.20 -20.17
N THR A 525 13.23 -22.73 -19.20
CA THR A 525 12.38 -23.90 -19.43
C THR A 525 11.14 -23.50 -20.24
N PRO A 526 10.87 -24.15 -21.39
CA PRO A 526 9.72 -23.81 -22.21
C PRO A 526 8.40 -24.20 -21.54
N ILE A 527 7.36 -23.40 -21.75
CA ILE A 527 6.03 -23.70 -21.20
C ILE A 527 5.43 -24.89 -21.96
N ARG A 528 4.86 -25.85 -21.21
CA ARG A 528 4.24 -27.04 -21.78
C ARG A 528 2.90 -26.68 -22.42
N THR A 529 2.72 -27.13 -23.66
CA THR A 529 1.46 -27.07 -24.39
C THR A 529 0.39 -27.95 -23.74
N MET A 530 -0.88 -27.74 -24.05
CA MET A 530 -2.00 -28.56 -23.57
C MET A 530 -1.82 -30.05 -23.91
N ALA A 531 -1.21 -30.37 -25.06
CA ALA A 531 -0.92 -31.75 -25.45
C ALA A 531 0.15 -32.39 -24.57
N GLU A 532 1.20 -31.63 -24.23
CA GLU A 532 2.25 -32.07 -23.30
C GLU A 532 1.67 -32.23 -21.88
N GLN A 533 0.84 -31.29 -21.43
CA GLN A 533 0.17 -31.35 -20.13
C GLN A 533 -0.81 -32.53 -19.98
N ALA A 534 -1.37 -33.06 -21.08
CA ALA A 534 -2.18 -34.27 -21.03
C ALA A 534 -1.38 -35.53 -20.67
N VAL A 535 -0.05 -35.49 -20.84
CA VAL A 535 0.87 -36.59 -20.50
C VAL A 535 1.66 -36.27 -19.23
N GLU A 536 2.13 -35.03 -19.10
CA GLU A 536 2.91 -34.50 -17.99
C GLU A 536 2.31 -33.16 -17.51
N PRO A 537 1.20 -33.20 -16.74
CA PRO A 537 0.54 -32.01 -16.26
C PRO A 537 1.44 -31.24 -15.28
N TYR A 538 1.29 -29.92 -15.25
CA TYR A 538 1.78 -29.15 -14.11
C TYR A 538 1.04 -29.56 -12.83
N HIS A 539 1.61 -29.19 -11.69
CA HIS A 539 1.01 -29.48 -10.41
C HIS A 539 -0.43 -28.91 -10.34
N SER A 540 -1.34 -29.60 -9.66
CA SER A 540 -2.75 -29.20 -9.56
C SER A 540 -2.98 -27.91 -8.76
N SER A 541 -1.92 -27.21 -8.33
CA SER A 541 -1.98 -25.88 -7.71
C SER A 541 -1.53 -24.77 -8.67
N ILE A 542 -1.19 -25.11 -9.92
CA ILE A 542 -0.62 -24.18 -10.90
C ILE A 542 -1.61 -23.97 -12.04
N HIS A 543 -1.85 -22.71 -12.38
CA HIS A 543 -2.60 -22.27 -13.55
C HIS A 543 -1.80 -21.27 -14.37
N PHE A 544 -2.20 -21.05 -15.63
CA PHE A 544 -1.59 -20.03 -16.49
C PHE A 544 -2.52 -18.84 -16.67
N LYS A 545 -1.90 -17.67 -16.69
CA LYS A 545 -2.51 -16.41 -17.09
C LYS A 545 -1.65 -15.81 -18.19
N CYS A 546 -2.28 -15.20 -19.16
CA CYS A 546 -1.59 -14.54 -20.27
C CYS A 546 -1.95 -13.06 -20.31
N TYR A 547 -0.95 -12.23 -20.59
CA TYR A 547 -1.12 -10.79 -20.84
C TYR A 547 -1.65 -10.60 -22.25
N VAL A 548 -2.96 -10.41 -22.36
CA VAL A 548 -3.66 -10.27 -23.63
C VAL A 548 -4.79 -9.27 -23.49
N ASN A 549 -4.69 -8.15 -24.19
CA ASN A 549 -5.77 -7.20 -24.34
C ASN A 549 -6.89 -7.78 -25.21
N VAL A 550 -7.99 -8.09 -24.54
CA VAL A 550 -9.23 -8.56 -25.17
C VAL A 550 -10.26 -7.46 -25.31
N ASN A 551 -9.95 -6.22 -24.90
CA ASN A 551 -10.87 -5.10 -25.00
C ASN A 551 -10.99 -4.64 -26.45
N HIS A 552 -12.22 -4.60 -26.95
CA HIS A 552 -12.54 -4.05 -28.26
C HIS A 552 -14.00 -3.58 -28.29
N LEU A 553 -14.24 -2.51 -29.05
CA LEU A 553 -15.59 -1.98 -29.32
C LEU A 553 -16.27 -2.85 -30.39
N SER A 554 -16.60 -4.10 -30.06
CA SER A 554 -17.49 -4.90 -30.91
C SER A 554 -18.94 -4.65 -30.52
N PRO A 555 -19.79 -4.15 -31.42
CA PRO A 555 -21.20 -3.95 -31.12
C PRO A 555 -21.92 -5.30 -31.07
N TYR A 556 -22.41 -5.69 -29.91
CA TYR A 556 -23.27 -6.86 -29.74
C TYR A 556 -24.72 -6.42 -29.47
N GLU A 557 -25.49 -6.16 -30.53
CA GLU A 557 -26.90 -5.73 -30.37
C GLU A 557 -27.82 -6.85 -29.82
N PHE A 558 -27.35 -8.10 -29.81
CA PHE A 558 -28.04 -9.30 -29.31
C PHE A 558 -27.02 -10.39 -28.93
N GLU A 559 -27.44 -11.36 -28.09
CA GLU A 559 -26.62 -12.55 -27.80
C GLU A 559 -26.40 -13.33 -29.11
N PRO A 560 -25.15 -13.46 -29.59
CA PRO A 560 -24.90 -14.01 -30.91
C PRO A 560 -25.24 -15.50 -30.94
N LEU A 561 -25.84 -15.96 -32.06
CA LEU A 561 -26.19 -17.39 -32.26
C LEU A 561 -24.96 -18.32 -32.21
N THR A 562 -23.78 -17.76 -32.46
CA THR A 562 -22.49 -18.46 -32.38
C THR A 562 -21.52 -17.63 -31.54
N ARG A 563 -20.67 -18.32 -30.80
CA ARG A 563 -19.61 -17.69 -30.03
C ARG A 563 -18.67 -16.87 -30.93
N PRO A 564 -18.47 -15.56 -30.70
CA PRO A 564 -17.52 -14.75 -31.44
C PRO A 564 -16.11 -15.33 -31.37
N TYR A 565 -15.40 -15.30 -32.50
CA TYR A 565 -14.05 -15.84 -32.67
C TYR A 565 -13.11 -14.74 -33.16
N PHE A 566 -12.01 -14.53 -32.45
CA PHE A 566 -10.98 -13.56 -32.78
C PHE A 566 -9.63 -14.24 -32.91
N LYS A 567 -8.85 -13.87 -33.93
CA LYS A 567 -7.47 -14.34 -34.10
C LYS A 567 -6.58 -13.17 -34.47
N ARG A 568 -5.46 -13.02 -33.77
CA ARG A 568 -4.42 -12.01 -34.05
C ARG A 568 -3.07 -12.44 -33.49
N GLU A 569 -2.04 -11.71 -33.88
CA GLU A 569 -0.71 -11.80 -33.28
C GLU A 569 -0.69 -10.98 -31.98
N TRP A 570 0.20 -11.36 -31.07
CA TRP A 570 0.48 -10.62 -29.84
C TRP A 570 1.25 -9.33 -30.18
N ASP A 571 0.89 -8.23 -29.53
CA ASP A 571 1.55 -6.94 -29.71
C ASP A 571 1.84 -6.31 -28.35
N ARG A 572 3.13 -6.17 -28.01
CA ARG A 572 3.58 -5.60 -26.73
C ARG A 572 2.92 -4.26 -26.42
N ARG A 573 2.70 -3.39 -27.41
CA ARG A 573 2.10 -2.06 -27.22
C ARG A 573 0.60 -2.07 -26.97
N VAL A 574 -0.05 -3.21 -27.21
CA VAL A 574 -1.50 -3.40 -27.04
C VAL A 574 -1.77 -4.27 -25.82
N ASP A 575 -0.98 -5.33 -25.65
CA ASP A 575 -1.16 -6.39 -24.66
C ASP A 575 -0.43 -6.14 -23.33
N MET A 576 0.67 -5.37 -23.37
CA MET A 576 1.47 -4.96 -22.21
C MET A 576 1.67 -3.44 -22.22
N ARG A 577 0.57 -2.69 -22.13
CA ARG A 577 0.66 -1.25 -21.93
C ARG A 577 1.09 -0.93 -20.50
N ASP A 578 2.23 -0.26 -20.37
CA ASP A 578 2.75 0.25 -19.08
C ASP A 578 1.84 1.32 -18.44
N ASP A 579 0.89 1.90 -19.19
CA ASP A 579 0.09 3.06 -18.78
C ASP A 579 -1.40 2.76 -18.53
N SER A 580 -1.83 1.49 -18.56
CA SER A 580 -3.23 1.15 -18.31
C SER A 580 -3.43 0.51 -16.93
N ASP A 581 -4.32 1.10 -16.14
CA ASP A 581 -4.84 0.55 -14.88
C ASP A 581 -5.50 -0.84 -15.07
N ASP A 582 -5.87 -1.19 -16.31
CA ASP A 582 -6.45 -2.49 -16.70
C ASP A 582 -5.37 -3.47 -17.18
N VAL A 583 -4.66 -4.14 -16.28
CA VAL A 583 -3.75 -5.22 -16.71
C VAL A 583 -4.57 -6.40 -17.27
N HIS A 584 -4.38 -6.70 -18.55
CA HIS A 584 -5.22 -7.66 -19.28
C HIS A 584 -4.85 -9.14 -19.03
N TYR A 585 -4.85 -9.58 -17.78
CA TYR A 585 -4.61 -10.99 -17.43
C TYR A 585 -5.83 -11.85 -17.69
N ASN A 586 -5.69 -12.78 -18.62
CA ASN A 586 -6.75 -13.73 -18.95
C ASN A 586 -6.29 -15.15 -18.67
N ALA A 587 -7.20 -15.99 -18.17
CA ALA A 587 -6.96 -17.43 -18.14
C ALA A 587 -6.80 -17.93 -19.59
N CYS A 588 -5.73 -18.67 -19.85
CA CYS A 588 -5.34 -19.05 -21.20
C CYS A 588 -4.82 -20.49 -21.23
N ASN A 589 -4.94 -21.11 -22.40
CA ASN A 589 -4.40 -22.43 -22.71
C ASN A 589 -3.31 -22.30 -23.76
N VAL A 590 -2.11 -22.79 -23.46
CA VAL A 590 -0.99 -22.81 -24.43
C VAL A 590 -1.17 -23.98 -25.39
N THR A 591 -1.53 -23.71 -26.64
CA THR A 591 -1.86 -24.78 -27.60
C THR A 591 -0.69 -25.18 -28.50
N LEU A 592 0.16 -24.23 -28.86
CA LEU A 592 1.37 -24.47 -29.68
C LEU A 592 2.57 -23.75 -29.09
N ARG A 593 3.75 -24.33 -29.32
CA ARG A 593 5.06 -23.75 -29.04
C ARG A 593 5.94 -23.93 -30.28
N TYR A 594 6.67 -22.89 -30.66
CA TYR A 594 7.65 -22.91 -31.74
C TYR A 594 8.83 -22.00 -31.39
N GLU A 595 9.98 -22.25 -32.00
CA GLU A 595 11.16 -21.41 -31.83
C GLU A 595 11.02 -20.17 -32.72
N SER A 596 11.44 -19.02 -32.22
CA SER A 596 11.52 -17.79 -33.00
C SER A 596 12.53 -17.99 -34.13
N ASP A 597 12.13 -17.77 -35.38
CA ASP A 597 12.99 -17.90 -36.56
C ASP A 597 13.92 -16.66 -36.74
N GLU A 598 14.22 -15.91 -35.67
CA GLU A 598 15.10 -14.72 -35.71
C GLU A 598 16.58 -15.09 -35.92
N ASP A 599 16.86 -15.54 -37.13
CA ASP A 599 18.20 -15.67 -37.73
C ASP A 599 18.31 -14.84 -39.05
N ASP A 600 17.35 -13.95 -39.37
CA ASP A 600 17.35 -13.23 -40.65
C ASP A 600 16.67 -11.84 -40.65
N SER A 601 17.08 -10.94 -39.74
CA SER A 601 16.97 -9.50 -39.97
C SER A 601 18.35 -8.85 -39.88
N GLY A 602 19.02 -8.77 -41.03
CA GLY A 602 20.12 -7.82 -41.20
C GLY A 602 19.56 -6.40 -41.09
N ASP A 603 19.82 -5.77 -39.96
CA ASP A 603 20.08 -4.34 -39.90
C ASP A 603 21.10 -4.12 -38.78
N ASP A 604 22.22 -3.49 -39.17
CA ASP A 604 23.32 -3.07 -38.32
C ASP A 604 22.79 -2.19 -37.18
N ASP A 605 23.01 -2.57 -35.93
CA ASP A 605 23.49 -1.66 -34.89
C ASP A 605 24.10 -2.49 -33.74
N ASP A 606 25.31 -2.08 -33.37
CA ASP A 606 26.19 -2.71 -32.38
C ASP A 606 25.51 -2.82 -31.01
N ASP A 607 25.30 -4.05 -30.50
CA ASP A 607 25.27 -4.32 -29.06
C ASP A 607 25.80 -5.73 -28.78
N GLU A 608 26.56 -5.83 -27.68
CA GLU A 608 27.39 -6.96 -27.28
C GLU A 608 26.58 -8.27 -27.15
N VAL A 609 26.93 -9.27 -27.96
CA VAL A 609 26.40 -10.64 -27.84
C VAL A 609 26.88 -11.23 -26.51
N GLU A 610 26.02 -11.25 -25.49
CA GLU A 610 26.19 -12.17 -24.37
C GLU A 610 25.99 -13.60 -24.88
N GLU A 611 27.08 -14.35 -24.99
CA GLU A 611 27.07 -15.79 -25.23
C GLU A 611 26.32 -16.51 -24.09
N GLY A 612 25.02 -16.80 -24.30
CA GLY A 612 24.22 -17.58 -23.37
C GLY A 612 22.71 -17.68 -23.64
N ALA A 613 22.16 -17.02 -24.65
CA ALA A 613 20.72 -17.06 -24.92
C ALA A 613 20.29 -18.45 -25.46
N GLY A 614 19.50 -19.18 -24.66
CA GLY A 614 18.78 -20.36 -25.15
C GLY A 614 17.76 -19.98 -26.23
N ALA A 615 17.21 -20.98 -26.94
CA ALA A 615 16.21 -20.75 -27.97
C ALA A 615 15.03 -19.92 -27.44
N GLU A 616 14.69 -18.82 -28.11
CA GLU A 616 13.53 -18.00 -27.76
C GLU A 616 12.26 -18.71 -28.27
N TYR A 617 11.38 -19.09 -27.35
CA TYR A 617 10.13 -19.77 -27.68
C TYR A 617 8.97 -18.78 -27.77
N LEU A 618 8.22 -18.89 -28.86
CA LEU A 618 6.93 -18.24 -29.07
C LEU A 618 5.79 -19.24 -28.92
N TYR A 619 4.64 -18.73 -28.49
CA TYR A 619 3.48 -19.54 -28.13
C TYR A 619 2.23 -19.11 -28.89
N THR A 620 1.37 -20.09 -29.19
CA THR A 620 -0.03 -19.83 -29.49
C THR A 620 -0.85 -20.14 -28.25
N ILE A 621 -1.72 -19.21 -27.89
CA ILE A 621 -2.64 -19.36 -26.76
C ILE A 621 -4.09 -19.23 -27.22
N GLU A 622 -4.96 -19.92 -26.50
CA GLU A 622 -6.40 -19.81 -26.65
C GLU A 622 -7.01 -19.36 -25.33
N LEU A 623 -7.96 -18.41 -25.39
CA LEU A 623 -8.63 -17.90 -24.20
C LEU A 623 -10.13 -17.68 -24.42
N GLU A 624 -10.87 -17.90 -23.34
CA GLU A 624 -12.32 -17.71 -23.24
C GLU A 624 -12.61 -16.54 -22.32
N VAL A 625 -13.27 -15.52 -22.85
CA VAL A 625 -13.58 -14.31 -22.09
C VAL A 625 -15.08 -14.12 -22.04
N LYS A 626 -15.61 -13.82 -20.85
CA LYS A 626 -17.00 -13.42 -20.68
C LYS A 626 -17.06 -11.91 -20.48
N LYS A 627 -17.77 -11.21 -21.35
CA LYS A 627 -17.97 -9.77 -21.26
C LYS A 627 -19.41 -9.45 -20.88
N GLU A 628 -19.57 -8.48 -19.99
CA GLU A 628 -20.88 -7.92 -19.66
C GLU A 628 -21.31 -6.92 -20.73
N PHE A 629 -22.53 -7.07 -21.23
CA PHE A 629 -23.15 -6.16 -22.18
C PHE A 629 -24.58 -5.88 -21.74
N GLY A 630 -24.80 -4.74 -21.09
CA GLY A 630 -26.06 -4.42 -20.42
C GLY A 630 -26.35 -5.45 -19.32
N ASN A 631 -27.50 -6.14 -19.41
CA ASN A 631 -27.89 -7.18 -18.45
C ASN A 631 -27.59 -8.61 -18.96
N THR A 632 -26.75 -8.75 -19.98
CA THR A 632 -26.42 -10.04 -20.60
C THR A 632 -24.92 -10.26 -20.63
N PHE A 633 -24.49 -11.53 -20.60
CA PHE A 633 -23.09 -11.90 -20.74
C PHE A 633 -22.84 -12.56 -22.09
N ILE A 634 -21.76 -12.17 -22.75
CA ILE A 634 -21.34 -12.74 -24.03
C ILE A 634 -20.00 -13.42 -23.82
N SER A 635 -19.91 -14.68 -24.24
CA SER A 635 -18.64 -15.42 -24.23
C SER A 635 -17.96 -15.25 -25.58
N GLU A 636 -16.70 -14.86 -25.60
CA GLU A 636 -15.85 -14.71 -26.78
C GLU A 636 -14.72 -15.74 -26.74
N PHE A 637 -14.24 -16.17 -27.91
CA PHE A 637 -13.09 -17.06 -28.06
C PHE A 637 -11.97 -16.32 -28.81
N HIS A 638 -10.78 -16.29 -28.24
CA HIS A 638 -9.63 -15.62 -28.84
C HIS A 638 -8.48 -16.62 -29.04
N VAL A 639 -7.79 -16.49 -30.17
CA VAL A 639 -6.56 -17.21 -30.50
C VAL A 639 -5.47 -16.18 -30.74
N ILE A 640 -4.44 -16.16 -29.89
CA ILE A 640 -3.33 -15.22 -30.00
C ILE A 640 -2.07 -16.00 -30.36
N THR A 641 -1.40 -15.62 -31.44
CA THR A 641 -0.14 -16.21 -31.90
C THR A 641 1.04 -15.30 -31.54
N ASP A 642 2.26 -15.82 -31.64
CA ASP A 642 3.51 -15.08 -31.40
C ASP A 642 3.60 -14.47 -29.99
N VAL A 643 2.98 -15.15 -29.01
CA VAL A 643 3.02 -14.73 -27.61
C VAL A 643 4.40 -15.07 -27.05
N PRO A 644 5.17 -14.10 -26.52
CA PRO A 644 6.48 -14.38 -25.94
C PRO A 644 6.37 -15.01 -24.54
N ARG A 645 7.45 -15.65 -24.07
CA ARG A 645 7.51 -16.30 -22.74
C ARG A 645 7.14 -15.37 -21.59
N GLU A 646 7.55 -14.11 -21.66
CA GLU A 646 7.26 -13.06 -20.65
C GLU A 646 5.76 -12.72 -20.56
N ALA A 647 4.98 -12.98 -21.62
CA ALA A 647 3.55 -12.72 -21.66
C ALA A 647 2.69 -13.86 -21.09
N ILE A 648 3.32 -14.88 -20.51
CA ILE A 648 2.64 -16.01 -19.87
C ILE A 648 3.18 -16.18 -18.46
N ALA A 649 2.31 -16.02 -17.47
CA ALA A 649 2.62 -16.16 -16.06
C ALA A 649 1.98 -17.42 -15.48
N PHE A 650 2.75 -18.16 -14.69
CA PHE A 650 2.23 -19.14 -13.75
C PHE A 650 1.63 -18.41 -12.55
N VAL A 651 0.46 -18.85 -12.11
CA VAL A 651 -0.20 -18.37 -10.90
C VAL A 651 -0.59 -19.55 -10.02
N ASN A 652 -0.59 -19.35 -8.70
CA ASN A 652 -1.19 -20.31 -7.79
C ASN A 652 -2.69 -20.35 -8.06
N LEU A 653 -3.28 -21.54 -8.05
CA LEU A 653 -4.73 -21.67 -8.03
C LEU A 653 -5.30 -20.99 -6.76
N PRO A 654 -6.49 -20.37 -6.85
CA PRO A 654 -7.15 -19.81 -5.68
C PRO A 654 -7.23 -20.84 -4.55
N TYR A 655 -7.01 -20.38 -3.32
CA TYR A 655 -7.04 -21.22 -2.12
C TYR A 655 -5.96 -22.29 -2.04
N THR A 656 -4.80 -22.15 -2.69
CA THR A 656 -3.73 -23.17 -2.64
C THR A 656 -2.39 -22.70 -2.07
N SER A 657 -2.23 -21.40 -1.87
CA SER A 657 -1.02 -20.82 -1.27
C SER A 657 -0.88 -21.19 0.21
N ASP A 658 0.28 -20.87 0.80
CA ASP A 658 0.57 -21.24 2.19
C ASP A 658 -0.38 -20.62 3.22
N ILE A 659 -1.02 -19.48 2.92
CA ILE A 659 -1.95 -18.82 3.85
C ILE A 659 -3.21 -19.66 4.11
N PHE A 660 -3.50 -20.65 3.25
CA PHE A 660 -4.65 -21.54 3.34
C PHE A 660 -4.33 -22.90 3.98
N LEU A 661 -3.10 -23.10 4.47
CA LEU A 661 -2.76 -24.31 5.23
C LEU A 661 -3.66 -24.43 6.46
N LYS A 662 -4.39 -25.54 6.58
CA LYS A 662 -5.29 -25.83 7.72
C LYS A 662 -4.57 -25.82 9.06
N ASN A 663 -3.29 -26.17 9.05
CA ASN A 663 -2.43 -26.20 10.22
C ASN A 663 -1.52 -24.96 10.30
N ALA A 664 -1.81 -23.85 9.60
CA ALA A 664 -1.08 -22.60 9.78
C ALA A 664 -1.42 -21.96 11.13
N PHE A 665 -0.42 -21.33 11.74
CA PHE A 665 -0.60 -20.66 13.03
C PHE A 665 -1.42 -19.37 12.87
N ARG A 666 -2.46 -19.20 13.72
CA ARG A 666 -3.31 -18.00 13.79
C ARG A 666 -3.48 -17.60 15.26
N HIS A 667 -2.98 -16.44 15.65
CA HIS A 667 -3.08 -15.95 17.02
C HIS A 667 -2.77 -14.45 17.13
N GLU A 668 -3.62 -13.69 17.82
CA GLU A 668 -3.32 -12.29 18.12
C GLU A 668 -2.17 -12.14 19.13
N MET A 669 -1.38 -11.09 18.96
CA MET A 669 -0.41 -10.67 19.97
C MET A 669 -1.15 -10.13 21.21
N LYS A 670 -0.63 -10.36 22.41
CA LYS A 670 -1.29 -9.90 23.65
C LYS A 670 -0.65 -8.63 24.18
N LEU A 671 -1.46 -7.61 24.37
CA LEU A 671 -1.04 -6.43 25.12
C LEU A 671 -1.15 -6.70 26.63
N PRO A 672 -0.18 -6.22 27.42
CA PRO A 672 -0.26 -6.26 28.88
C PRO A 672 -1.48 -5.52 29.45
N ASP A 673 -1.94 -5.94 30.63
CA ASP A 673 -3.07 -5.35 31.38
C ASP A 673 -2.91 -3.83 31.66
N ASP A 674 -1.67 -3.34 31.79
CA ASP A 674 -1.38 -1.92 32.03
C ASP A 674 -1.43 -1.07 30.76
N VAL A 675 -1.35 -1.71 29.58
CA VAL A 675 -1.49 -1.05 28.28
C VAL A 675 -2.92 -1.20 27.74
N PHE A 676 -3.54 -2.38 27.88
CA PHE A 676 -4.87 -2.63 27.31
C PHE A 676 -5.97 -1.88 28.07
N PRO A 677 -6.83 -1.10 27.40
CA PRO A 677 -7.85 -0.31 28.09
C PRO A 677 -8.89 -1.16 28.82
N LYS A 678 -9.07 -0.87 30.11
CA LYS A 678 -10.06 -1.55 30.96
C LYS A 678 -11.50 -1.40 30.47
N ALA A 679 -11.81 -0.30 29.78
CA ALA A 679 -13.15 -0.06 29.22
C ALA A 679 -13.52 -1.01 28.08
N TRP A 680 -12.54 -1.72 27.52
CA TRP A 680 -12.72 -2.69 26.43
C TRP A 680 -12.67 -4.13 26.91
N MET A 681 -12.41 -4.35 28.20
CA MET A 681 -12.51 -5.67 28.81
C MET A 681 -13.99 -6.08 28.85
N ASN A 682 -14.30 -7.25 28.31
CA ASN A 682 -15.60 -7.87 28.46
C ASN A 682 -15.90 -8.02 29.95
N ALA A 683 -17.13 -7.71 30.35
CA ALA A 683 -17.56 -7.94 31.73
C ALA A 683 -17.34 -9.43 32.05
N ILE A 684 -16.45 -9.71 33.00
CA ILE A 684 -16.38 -11.04 33.60
C ILE A 684 -17.74 -11.23 34.26
N LEU A 685 -18.58 -12.10 33.69
CA LEU A 685 -19.72 -12.63 34.41
C LEU A 685 -19.12 -13.44 35.57
N GLU A 686 -18.90 -12.78 36.70
CA GLU A 686 -18.61 -13.45 37.97
C GLU A 686 -19.82 -14.33 38.28
N ASN A 687 -19.70 -15.62 37.97
CA ASN A 687 -20.62 -16.68 38.38
C ASN A 687 -20.24 -17.21 39.75
#